data_AF-A0A8H5GAG0-F1
#
_entry.id   AF-A0A8H5GAG0-F1
#
_cell.length_a   1.000
_cell.length_b   1.000
_cell.length_c   1.000
_cell.angle_alpha   90.00
_cell.angle_beta   90.00
_cell.angle_gamma   90.00
#
_symmetry.space_group_name_H-M   'P 1'
#
loop_
_entity.id
_entity.type
_entity.pdbx_description
1 polymer ?
#
loop_
_entity_poly.entity_id
_entity_poly.type
_entity_poly.pdbx_seq_one_letter_code
_entity_poly.pdbx_strand_id
1 'polypeptide(L)'
;MVAKGHLAGPFDSPPLANFCCSPVRVVSKRHNSSKLRLINHLSWPHGSSVNDGIPDSEASISYDMFEKAVADLVVSGSGSLLAKLDLKDAFRHIPLCADLWHLFRISWASKFYYSLVLTFGLKNAPYIFNLFAEALHWIVQRHIPARLRHYLDDFLLIFPPNFDPSCTDVSVEWVMSLGANLGLVFQPSKTIWPSQVIEFLSLILDSVRMEARLPSDKLGILRVLLATWASKSMCTLRDAQQLSGFLQFCSQVIPHSRIFLRRVFDFEATFKNPFSHRRIPAGVRSDLVWWQVFSSHWNGVRISSPSASVLVWTDASGVKGISGVIRDAWFSTRVPRRFRKRDIQFKELYAILHAILCWGNCWSGQHVVFYGDNQAVVQWLVSGTCGSPLAMPVLWLISMLAASLRFSFTSIWIPSEENALADAASRFQYSRLFELAPHLPQVSVPPEWYQTHSYLSPRVAFYLFHGIASSTRKAYSSGQRPYINFICTRPALCSAPGQYLLATTSGILEWVASLGDRALQPKTIKSYLSSICSLHVNAGLTFDACESPTVQRLIQGIKRYYGEKTRSPKLPITAAIMAKLASSNGALLGWDQANFNAAYKLAWSGFLCCGEFTLGKREVFNPAVHLTRHSVQFLPSFDNPSHIRLTLPKSKTDPFRKGVSILIVAVPHSPFCASHKEV
;
A
#
# COMPACT_ATOMS: atom_id res chain seq x y z
N MET A 1 -26.09 48.05 -11.87
CA MET A 1 -25.20 48.31 -10.73
C MET A 1 -25.40 49.71 -10.19
N VAL A 2 -25.42 50.75 -11.04
CA VAL A 2 -25.82 52.12 -10.67
C VAL A 2 -27.20 52.16 -9.99
N ALA A 3 -28.23 51.59 -10.62
CA ALA A 3 -29.58 51.50 -10.02
C ALA A 3 -29.66 50.73 -8.69
N LYS A 4 -28.63 49.94 -8.35
CA LYS A 4 -28.54 49.22 -7.07
C LYS A 4 -27.71 50.00 -6.02
N GLY A 5 -27.22 51.19 -6.34
CA GLY A 5 -26.34 51.97 -5.46
C GLY A 5 -24.92 51.40 -5.30
N HIS A 6 -24.50 50.43 -6.11
CA HIS A 6 -23.15 49.83 -5.99
C HIS A 6 -22.07 50.61 -6.75
N LEU A 7 -22.48 51.42 -7.74
CA LEU A 7 -21.61 52.27 -8.53
C LEU A 7 -22.16 53.70 -8.51
N ALA A 8 -21.27 54.67 -8.38
CA ALA A 8 -21.57 56.06 -8.66
C ALA A 8 -21.21 56.39 -10.12
N GLY A 9 -22.03 57.22 -10.76
CA GLY A 9 -21.91 57.62 -12.17
C GLY A 9 -23.18 57.32 -12.98
N PRO A 10 -23.18 57.56 -14.31
CA PRO A 10 -22.05 58.02 -15.12
C PRO A 10 -21.62 59.46 -14.81
N PHE A 11 -20.33 59.73 -14.90
CA PHE A 11 -19.75 61.08 -14.89
C PHE A 11 -19.08 61.38 -16.24
N ASP A 12 -19.18 62.63 -16.69
CA ASP A 12 -18.58 63.10 -17.95
C ASP A 12 -17.09 63.36 -17.83
N SER A 13 -16.65 63.76 -16.64
CA SER A 13 -15.25 63.96 -16.27
C SER A 13 -14.93 63.19 -14.98
N PRO A 14 -13.64 62.94 -14.69
CA PRO A 14 -13.24 62.26 -13.46
C PRO A 14 -13.73 63.01 -12.20
N PRO A 15 -14.62 62.42 -11.38
CA PRO A 15 -15.26 63.13 -10.26
C PRO A 15 -14.37 63.30 -9.01
N LEU A 16 -13.19 62.68 -8.97
CA LEU A 16 -12.30 62.64 -7.80
C LEU A 16 -10.84 62.87 -8.21
N ALA A 17 -10.04 63.52 -7.37
CA ALA A 17 -8.60 63.72 -7.60
C ALA A 17 -7.83 62.39 -7.68
N ASN A 18 -6.70 62.36 -8.39
CA ASN A 18 -5.83 61.18 -8.59
C ASN A 18 -6.43 60.00 -9.39
N PHE A 19 -7.46 60.26 -10.22
CA PHE A 19 -8.00 59.58 -11.43
C PHE A 19 -7.69 58.13 -11.95
N CYS A 20 -7.04 57.17 -11.27
CA CYS A 20 -6.57 55.91 -11.90
C CYS A 20 -7.68 54.91 -12.33
N CYS A 21 -7.89 54.71 -13.63
CA CYS A 21 -8.91 53.80 -14.17
C CYS A 21 -8.40 52.37 -14.33
N SER A 22 -9.12 51.39 -13.76
CA SER A 22 -8.86 49.97 -14.02
C SER A 22 -9.68 49.47 -15.21
N PRO A 23 -9.13 48.59 -16.06
CA PRO A 23 -9.90 47.92 -17.10
C PRO A 23 -11.01 47.08 -16.49
N VAL A 24 -12.18 47.05 -17.15
CA VAL A 24 -13.26 46.14 -16.79
C VAL A 24 -13.42 45.05 -17.83
N ARG A 25 -13.74 43.84 -17.34
CA ARG A 25 -14.06 42.70 -18.19
C ARG A 25 -15.38 42.10 -17.78
N VAL A 26 -16.15 41.66 -18.76
CA VAL A 26 -17.33 40.83 -18.52
C VAL A 26 -16.96 39.38 -18.75
N VAL A 27 -17.27 38.53 -17.77
CA VAL A 27 -17.05 37.08 -17.84
C VAL A 27 -18.38 36.38 -17.61
N SER A 28 -18.73 35.43 -18.50
CA SER A 28 -19.89 34.57 -18.31
C SER A 28 -19.60 33.50 -17.28
N LYS A 29 -20.61 33.09 -16.50
CA LYS A 29 -20.47 31.98 -15.58
C LYS A 29 -20.21 30.69 -16.38
N ARG A 30 -19.22 29.90 -15.96
CA ARG A 30 -18.93 28.59 -16.58
C ARG A 30 -20.21 27.74 -16.55
N HIS A 31 -20.65 27.27 -17.71
CA HIS A 31 -21.92 26.52 -17.92
C HIS A 31 -23.23 27.31 -17.81
N ASN A 32 -23.19 28.63 -17.68
CA ASN A 32 -24.38 29.48 -17.76
C ASN A 32 -24.03 30.82 -18.43
N SER A 33 -24.10 30.84 -19.77
CA SER A 33 -23.71 31.99 -20.60
C SER A 33 -24.59 33.22 -20.40
N SER A 34 -25.82 33.07 -19.90
CA SER A 34 -26.73 34.20 -19.65
C SER A 34 -26.42 34.96 -18.36
N LYS A 35 -25.63 34.38 -17.44
CA LYS A 35 -25.17 35.08 -16.23
C LYS A 35 -23.80 35.72 -16.45
N LEU A 36 -23.79 37.04 -16.61
CA LEU A 36 -22.60 37.85 -16.79
C LEU A 36 -22.10 38.43 -15.46
N ARG A 37 -20.79 38.38 -15.21
CA ARG A 37 -20.12 39.02 -14.07
C ARG A 37 -19.18 40.10 -14.58
N LEU A 38 -19.35 41.32 -14.06
CA LEU A 38 -18.37 42.40 -14.25
C LEU A 38 -17.21 42.16 -13.29
N ILE A 39 -16.00 42.08 -13.83
CA ILE A 39 -14.75 41.95 -13.09
C ILE A 39 -13.95 43.24 -13.29
N ASN A 40 -13.51 43.82 -12.18
CA ASN A 40 -12.66 44.98 -12.18
C ASN A 40 -11.20 44.49 -12.15
N HIS A 41 -10.41 44.81 -13.18
CA HIS A 41 -9.06 44.26 -13.32
C HIS A 41 -8.05 45.06 -12.48
N LEU A 42 -8.20 44.96 -11.15
CA LEU A 42 -7.43 45.70 -10.14
C LEU A 42 -5.97 45.25 -9.99
N SER A 43 -5.53 44.28 -10.80
CA SER A 43 -4.13 43.86 -10.96
C SER A 43 -3.45 44.51 -12.18
N TRP A 44 -4.05 45.55 -12.77
CA TRP A 44 -3.47 46.28 -13.89
C TRP A 44 -3.33 47.78 -13.60
N PRO A 45 -2.26 48.44 -14.10
CA PRO A 45 -1.08 47.82 -14.72
C PRO A 45 -0.21 47.11 -13.68
N HIS A 46 0.46 46.03 -14.08
CA HIS A 46 1.25 45.24 -13.15
C HIS A 46 2.44 46.05 -12.62
N GLY A 47 2.66 46.01 -11.30
CA GLY A 47 3.72 46.75 -10.59
C GLY A 47 3.25 48.09 -9.99
N SER A 48 2.08 48.59 -10.37
CA SER A 48 1.49 49.83 -9.82
C SER A 48 -0.04 49.79 -9.72
N SER A 49 -0.62 48.59 -9.77
CA SER A 49 -2.05 48.40 -9.64
C SER A 49 -2.51 48.51 -8.18
N VAL A 50 -3.83 48.59 -7.97
CA VAL A 50 -4.43 48.60 -6.63
C VAL A 50 -4.02 47.35 -5.84
N ASN A 51 -4.00 46.17 -6.49
CA ASN A 51 -3.62 44.92 -5.83
C ASN A 51 -2.13 44.82 -5.50
N ASP A 52 -1.26 45.56 -6.22
CA ASP A 52 0.19 45.58 -5.92
C ASP A 52 0.49 46.35 -4.61
N GLY A 53 -0.40 47.28 -4.22
CA GLY A 53 -0.31 48.01 -2.95
C GLY A 53 -0.82 47.25 -1.73
N ILE A 54 -1.33 46.02 -1.88
CA ILE A 54 -1.92 45.24 -0.79
C ILE A 54 -0.97 44.10 -0.39
N PRO A 55 -0.45 44.07 0.84
CA PRO A 55 0.40 42.98 1.33
C PRO A 55 -0.29 41.61 1.27
N ASP A 56 0.47 40.54 1.01
CA ASP A 56 -0.08 39.17 1.01
C ASP A 56 -0.64 38.75 2.38
N SER A 57 -0.07 39.26 3.47
CA SER A 57 -0.53 39.02 4.83
C SER A 57 -1.96 39.52 5.08
N GLU A 58 -2.41 40.54 4.35
CA GLU A 58 -3.75 41.12 4.47
C GLU A 58 -4.78 40.48 3.52
N ALA A 59 -4.35 39.55 2.68
CA ALA A 59 -5.22 38.83 1.75
C ALA A 59 -5.32 37.32 2.06
N SER A 60 -4.57 36.84 3.04
CA SER A 60 -4.56 35.43 3.44
C SER A 60 -5.81 35.06 4.22
N ILE A 61 -6.50 34.01 3.80
CA ILE A 61 -7.71 33.49 4.43
C ILE A 61 -7.61 31.97 4.54
N SER A 62 -7.99 31.44 5.70
CA SER A 62 -8.11 30.00 5.93
C SER A 62 -9.58 29.62 5.83
N TYR A 63 -9.95 28.90 4.78
CA TYR A 63 -11.34 28.49 4.58
C TYR A 63 -11.70 27.28 5.44
N ASP A 64 -12.95 27.23 5.89
CA ASP A 64 -13.51 26.01 6.46
C ASP A 64 -13.64 24.94 5.35
N MET A 65 -12.95 23.82 5.54
CA MET A 65 -12.94 22.71 4.59
C MET A 65 -14.22 21.88 4.69
N PHE A 66 -14.65 21.30 3.57
CA PHE A 66 -15.80 20.37 3.51
C PHE A 66 -15.71 19.24 4.55
N GLU A 67 -14.50 18.78 4.85
CA GLU A 67 -14.20 17.77 5.88
C GLU A 67 -14.71 18.15 7.28
N LYS A 68 -14.74 19.44 7.63
CA LYS A 68 -15.29 19.89 8.93
C LYS A 68 -16.81 19.79 8.98
N ALA A 69 -17.50 20.10 7.88
CA ALA A 69 -18.95 19.90 7.78
C ALA A 69 -19.32 18.41 7.88
N VAL A 70 -18.52 17.55 7.24
CA VAL A 70 -18.61 16.09 7.36
C VAL A 70 -18.42 15.66 8.81
N ALA A 71 -17.38 16.14 9.51
CA ALA A 71 -17.14 15.81 10.91
C ALA A 71 -18.29 16.26 11.84
N ASP A 72 -18.81 17.47 11.66
CA ASP A 72 -19.95 17.96 12.45
C ASP A 72 -21.21 17.14 12.21
N LEU A 73 -21.44 16.68 10.98
CA LEU A 73 -22.55 15.77 10.66
C LEU A 73 -22.38 14.41 11.33
N VAL A 74 -21.16 13.85 11.38
CA VAL A 74 -20.86 12.62 12.15
C VAL A 74 -21.23 12.79 13.61
N VAL A 75 -20.79 13.90 14.22
CA VAL A 75 -21.06 14.18 15.64
C VAL A 75 -22.55 14.43 15.89
N SER A 76 -23.25 15.07 14.95
CA SER A 76 -24.69 15.29 15.03
C SER A 76 -25.49 13.99 14.94
N GLY A 77 -25.04 13.05 14.10
CA GLY A 77 -25.61 11.71 13.96
C GLY A 77 -26.54 11.54 12.77
N SER A 78 -26.90 10.28 12.51
CA SER A 78 -27.79 9.92 11.40
C SER A 78 -29.19 10.49 11.58
N GLY A 79 -29.79 10.96 10.49
CA GLY A 79 -31.11 11.60 10.48
C GLY A 79 -31.09 13.11 10.76
N SER A 80 -29.92 13.72 10.97
CA SER A 80 -29.76 15.18 11.17
C SER A 80 -30.44 15.98 10.06
N LEU A 81 -31.09 17.09 10.40
CA LEU A 81 -31.66 18.03 9.44
C LEU A 81 -30.62 19.08 9.04
N LEU A 82 -30.49 19.33 7.74
CA LEU A 82 -29.50 20.23 7.16
C LEU A 82 -30.21 21.38 6.45
N ALA A 83 -29.83 22.62 6.72
CA ALA A 83 -30.31 23.78 5.98
C ALA A 83 -29.14 24.56 5.39
N LYS A 84 -29.33 25.11 4.20
CA LYS A 84 -28.31 25.90 3.50
C LYS A 84 -28.85 27.27 3.16
N LEU A 85 -28.07 28.30 3.46
CA LEU A 85 -28.32 29.68 3.07
C LEU A 85 -27.18 30.23 2.22
N ASP A 86 -27.50 31.05 1.22
CA ASP A 86 -26.55 31.69 0.30
C ASP A 86 -26.73 33.21 0.38
N LEU A 87 -25.67 33.95 0.68
CA LEU A 87 -25.69 35.41 0.69
C LEU A 87 -25.70 35.97 -0.75
N LYS A 88 -26.74 36.73 -1.08
CA LYS A 88 -26.92 37.33 -2.40
C LYS A 88 -25.87 38.41 -2.65
N ASP A 89 -25.22 38.40 -3.81
CA ASP A 89 -24.30 39.50 -4.19
C ASP A 89 -23.10 39.70 -3.19
N ALA A 90 -22.84 38.76 -2.28
CA ALA A 90 -21.71 38.64 -1.32
C ALA A 90 -20.92 39.95 -1.04
N PHE A 91 -19.78 40.14 -1.70
CA PHE A 91 -18.87 41.29 -1.50
C PHE A 91 -19.57 42.65 -1.56
N ARG A 92 -20.66 42.77 -2.32
CA ARG A 92 -21.37 44.04 -2.51
C ARG A 92 -22.14 44.51 -1.29
N HIS A 93 -22.27 43.68 -0.26
CA HIS A 93 -22.81 44.14 1.03
C HIS A 93 -21.84 45.06 1.79
N ILE A 94 -20.55 44.99 1.49
CA ILE A 94 -19.53 45.70 2.26
C ILE A 94 -19.22 47.03 1.56
N PRO A 95 -19.57 48.18 2.17
CA PRO A 95 -19.25 49.49 1.60
C PRO A 95 -17.75 49.75 1.65
N LEU A 96 -17.27 50.48 0.63
CA LEU A 96 -15.91 50.99 0.60
C LEU A 96 -15.84 52.33 1.34
N CYS A 97 -14.77 52.53 2.11
CA CYS A 97 -14.45 53.84 2.67
C CYS A 97 -14.36 54.90 1.56
N ALA A 98 -14.95 56.08 1.80
CA ALA A 98 -15.03 57.15 0.81
C ALA A 98 -13.65 57.61 0.32
N ASP A 99 -12.67 57.62 1.22
CA ASP A 99 -11.28 57.97 0.90
C ASP A 99 -10.63 56.99 -0.07
N LEU A 100 -11.17 55.78 -0.23
CA LEU A 100 -10.64 54.75 -1.12
C LEU A 100 -11.38 54.69 -2.47
N TRP A 101 -12.49 55.40 -2.66
CA TRP A 101 -13.27 55.35 -3.92
C TRP A 101 -12.44 55.67 -5.15
N HIS A 102 -11.43 56.53 -4.98
CA HIS A 102 -10.46 56.85 -6.02
C HIS A 102 -9.64 55.63 -6.50
N LEU A 103 -9.54 54.54 -5.75
CA LEU A 103 -8.84 53.34 -6.22
C LEU A 103 -9.74 52.41 -7.06
N PHE A 104 -11.07 52.52 -6.96
CA PHE A 104 -12.02 51.55 -7.52
C PHE A 104 -12.77 52.05 -8.75
N ARG A 105 -12.03 52.58 -9.72
CA ARG A 105 -12.57 53.33 -10.86
C ARG A 105 -12.75 52.47 -12.09
N ILE A 106 -13.81 52.77 -12.83
CA ILE A 106 -14.20 52.09 -14.06
C ILE A 106 -14.41 53.16 -15.13
N SER A 107 -13.80 52.96 -16.29
CA SER A 107 -14.14 53.70 -17.51
C SER A 107 -14.90 52.78 -18.47
N TRP A 108 -16.08 53.23 -18.91
CA TRP A 108 -16.89 52.49 -19.87
C TRP A 108 -17.68 53.44 -20.76
N ALA A 109 -17.63 53.21 -22.07
CA ALA A 109 -18.29 54.04 -23.09
C ALA A 109 -17.99 55.55 -22.92
N SER A 110 -16.73 55.90 -22.68
CA SER A 110 -16.25 57.27 -22.44
C SER A 110 -16.90 57.97 -21.24
N LYS A 111 -17.51 57.22 -20.32
CA LYS A 111 -18.01 57.72 -19.03
C LYS A 111 -17.23 57.12 -17.88
N PHE A 112 -17.15 57.86 -16.79
CA PHE A 112 -16.45 57.45 -15.57
C PHE A 112 -17.42 56.99 -14.49
N TYR A 113 -17.00 55.97 -13.75
CA TYR A 113 -17.70 55.41 -12.61
C TYR A 113 -16.70 55.03 -11.52
N TYR A 114 -17.17 54.89 -10.29
CA TYR A 114 -16.39 54.27 -9.21
C TYR A 114 -17.29 53.39 -8.34
N SER A 115 -16.70 52.36 -7.73
CA SER A 115 -17.42 51.45 -6.84
C SER A 115 -17.59 52.02 -5.44
N LEU A 116 -18.79 51.88 -4.91
CA LEU A 116 -19.15 52.23 -3.54
C LEU A 116 -19.05 51.03 -2.58
N VAL A 117 -18.88 49.83 -3.11
CA VAL A 117 -18.84 48.56 -2.38
C VAL A 117 -17.67 47.69 -2.85
N LEU A 118 -17.30 46.66 -2.09
CA LEU A 118 -16.24 45.74 -2.51
C LEU A 118 -16.58 45.10 -3.87
N THR A 119 -15.55 44.94 -4.70
CA THR A 119 -15.68 44.44 -6.08
C THR A 119 -14.91 43.16 -6.31
N PHE A 120 -15.38 42.38 -7.29
CA PHE A 120 -14.61 41.25 -7.80
C PHE A 120 -13.34 41.75 -8.49
N GLY A 121 -12.22 41.15 -8.12
CA GLY A 121 -10.88 41.49 -8.62
C GLY A 121 -9.97 42.11 -7.57
N LEU A 122 -10.51 42.57 -6.44
CA LEU A 122 -9.70 43.07 -5.32
C LEU A 122 -9.07 41.90 -4.56
N LYS A 123 -7.77 41.99 -4.29
CA LYS A 123 -6.95 40.92 -3.69
C LYS A 123 -7.45 40.48 -2.31
N ASN A 124 -7.75 41.42 -1.42
CA ASN A 124 -8.19 41.16 -0.04
C ASN A 124 -9.73 41.20 0.15
N ALA A 125 -10.53 41.37 -0.91
CA ALA A 125 -11.99 41.36 -0.78
C ALA A 125 -12.56 40.09 -0.11
N PRO A 126 -12.08 38.86 -0.43
CA PRO A 126 -12.55 37.65 0.24
C PRO A 126 -12.26 37.67 1.74
N TYR A 127 -11.07 38.11 2.13
CA TYR A 127 -10.68 38.23 3.54
C TYR A 127 -11.60 39.20 4.30
N ILE A 128 -11.76 40.43 3.78
CA ILE A 128 -12.60 41.45 4.41
C ILE A 128 -14.03 40.95 4.56
N PHE A 129 -14.61 40.37 3.50
CA PHE A 129 -15.97 39.83 3.55
C PHE A 129 -16.09 38.70 4.58
N ASN A 130 -15.09 37.82 4.68
CA ASN A 130 -15.12 36.70 5.60
C ASN A 130 -15.13 37.16 7.07
N LEU A 131 -14.53 38.29 7.42
CA LEU A 131 -14.65 38.85 8.79
C LEU A 131 -16.11 39.09 9.18
N PHE A 132 -16.93 39.59 8.26
CA PHE A 132 -18.37 39.79 8.49
C PHE A 132 -19.13 38.46 8.50
N ALA A 133 -18.75 37.53 7.63
CA ALA A 133 -19.36 36.20 7.59
C ALA A 133 -19.07 35.41 8.89
N GLU A 134 -17.86 35.53 9.44
CA GLU A 134 -17.45 34.96 10.73
C GLU A 134 -18.19 35.60 11.89
N ALA A 135 -18.40 36.92 11.87
CA ALA A 135 -19.21 37.60 12.88
C ALA A 135 -20.66 37.10 12.85
N LEU A 136 -21.27 37.00 11.66
CA LEU A 136 -22.61 36.43 11.51
C LEU A 136 -22.66 34.98 12.01
N HIS A 137 -21.67 34.17 11.62
CA HIS A 137 -21.54 32.80 12.07
C HIS A 137 -21.52 32.72 13.60
N TRP A 138 -20.68 33.53 14.24
CA TRP A 138 -20.50 33.56 15.70
C TRP A 138 -21.80 33.93 16.43
N ILE A 139 -22.61 34.84 15.87
CA ILE A 139 -23.91 35.23 16.42
C ILE A 139 -24.89 34.06 16.28
N VAL A 140 -25.03 33.50 15.08
CA VAL A 140 -25.98 32.40 14.81
C VAL A 140 -25.68 31.18 15.65
N GLN A 141 -24.40 30.77 15.74
CA GLN A 141 -23.94 29.62 16.51
C GLN A 141 -24.25 29.72 18.02
N ARG A 142 -24.46 30.93 18.55
CA ARG A 142 -24.84 31.16 19.96
C ARG A 142 -26.33 31.13 20.24
N HIS A 143 -27.15 31.41 19.23
CA HIS A 143 -28.59 31.60 19.39
C HIS A 143 -29.40 30.40 18.88
N ILE A 144 -28.82 29.59 18.01
CA ILE A 144 -29.49 28.42 17.44
C ILE A 144 -28.78 27.15 17.89
N PRO A 145 -29.51 26.12 18.36
CA PRO A 145 -28.96 24.82 18.76
C PRO A 145 -28.60 23.95 17.54
N ALA A 146 -27.89 24.52 16.57
CA ALA A 146 -27.36 23.86 15.39
C ALA A 146 -25.84 24.05 15.34
N ARG A 147 -25.12 23.10 14.75
CA ARG A 147 -23.74 23.35 14.32
C ARG A 147 -23.78 24.15 13.02
N LEU A 148 -22.98 25.19 12.94
CA LEU A 148 -22.89 26.05 11.77
C LEU A 148 -21.53 25.89 11.11
N ARG A 149 -21.54 25.78 9.79
CA ARG A 149 -20.36 25.95 8.94
C ARG A 149 -20.63 27.01 7.91
N HIS A 150 -19.59 27.73 7.52
CA HIS A 150 -19.71 28.68 6.44
C HIS A 150 -18.47 28.63 5.55
N TYR A 151 -18.66 28.92 4.27
CA TYR A 151 -17.60 29.11 3.31
C TYR A 151 -17.96 30.38 2.52
N LEU A 152 -17.35 31.50 2.91
CA LEU A 152 -17.72 32.82 2.39
C LEU A 152 -19.25 33.05 2.47
N ASP A 153 -19.94 33.00 1.33
CA ASP A 153 -21.36 33.28 1.17
C ASP A 153 -22.28 32.06 1.41
N ASP A 154 -21.75 30.84 1.45
CA ASP A 154 -22.49 29.61 1.70
C ASP A 154 -22.50 29.26 3.21
N PHE A 155 -23.67 29.22 3.84
CA PHE A 155 -23.86 28.82 5.24
C PHE A 155 -24.60 27.48 5.31
N LEU A 156 -24.14 26.57 6.17
CA LEU A 156 -24.71 25.26 6.43
C LEU A 156 -25.04 25.10 7.91
N LEU A 157 -26.33 24.95 8.22
CA LEU A 157 -26.84 24.61 9.54
C LEU A 157 -27.05 23.10 9.63
N ILE A 158 -26.57 22.49 10.72
CA ILE A 158 -26.69 21.07 11.00
C ILE A 158 -27.42 20.93 12.34
N PHE A 159 -28.70 20.57 12.27
CA PHE A 159 -29.55 20.33 13.43
C PHE A 159 -29.48 18.85 13.86
N PRO A 160 -29.52 18.56 15.16
CA PRO A 160 -29.52 17.18 15.65
C PRO A 160 -30.79 16.44 15.22
N PRO A 161 -30.74 15.10 15.07
CA PRO A 161 -31.84 14.30 14.50
C PRO A 161 -33.15 14.34 15.29
N ASN A 162 -33.09 14.64 16.58
CA ASN A 162 -34.27 14.74 17.46
C ASN A 162 -34.76 16.18 17.65
N PHE A 163 -34.28 17.12 16.84
CA PHE A 163 -34.74 18.50 16.91
C PHE A 163 -36.09 18.63 16.22
N ASP A 164 -37.02 19.37 16.85
CA ASP A 164 -38.35 19.59 16.30
C ASP A 164 -38.24 20.27 14.91
N PRO A 165 -38.76 19.64 13.83
CA PRO A 165 -38.73 20.22 12.49
C PRO A 165 -39.33 21.63 12.42
N SER A 166 -40.41 21.90 13.16
CA SER A 166 -41.04 23.22 13.17
C SER A 166 -40.09 24.30 13.73
N CYS A 167 -39.28 23.94 14.73
CA CYS A 167 -38.24 24.80 15.26
C CYS A 167 -37.05 24.98 14.30
N THR A 168 -36.76 24.00 13.42
CA THR A 168 -35.70 24.16 12.41
C THR A 168 -36.04 25.22 11.36
N ASP A 169 -37.29 25.26 10.88
CA ASP A 169 -37.75 26.25 9.90
C ASP A 169 -37.72 27.66 10.51
N VAL A 170 -38.27 27.80 11.73
CA VAL A 170 -38.23 29.07 12.48
C VAL A 170 -36.79 29.53 12.72
N SER A 171 -35.86 28.61 12.96
CA SER A 171 -34.44 28.94 13.10
C SER A 171 -33.86 29.50 11.80
N VAL A 172 -34.17 28.90 10.65
CA VAL A 172 -33.72 29.39 9.34
C VAL A 172 -34.31 30.78 9.04
N GLU A 173 -35.59 30.99 9.31
CA GLU A 173 -36.25 32.31 9.20
C GLU A 173 -35.60 33.36 10.10
N TRP A 174 -35.27 32.98 11.33
CA TRP A 174 -34.58 33.86 12.27
C TRP A 174 -33.19 34.26 11.75
N VAL A 175 -32.42 33.33 11.18
CA VAL A 175 -31.12 33.65 10.54
C VAL A 175 -31.30 34.63 9.39
N MET A 176 -32.31 34.41 8.54
CA MET A 176 -32.59 35.31 7.42
C MET A 176 -32.98 36.72 7.89
N SER A 177 -33.79 36.79 8.95
CA SER A 177 -34.23 38.05 9.57
C SER A 177 -33.08 38.78 10.27
N LEU A 178 -32.22 38.04 10.98
CA LEU A 178 -30.98 38.58 11.55
C LEU A 178 -30.09 39.16 10.46
N GLY A 179 -29.89 38.42 9.36
CA GLY A 179 -29.16 38.92 8.20
C GLY A 179 -29.70 40.26 7.73
N ALA A 180 -31.02 40.34 7.49
CA ALA A 180 -31.67 41.57 7.04
C ALA A 180 -31.44 42.75 8.00
N ASN A 181 -31.55 42.51 9.31
CA ASN A 181 -31.29 43.52 10.35
C ASN A 181 -29.83 43.99 10.36
N LEU A 182 -28.89 43.12 10.01
CA LEU A 182 -27.46 43.44 9.88
C LEU A 182 -27.10 44.01 8.50
N GLY A 183 -28.08 44.24 7.61
CA GLY A 183 -27.84 44.73 6.25
C GLY A 183 -27.33 43.66 5.27
N LEU A 184 -27.41 42.38 5.64
CA LEU A 184 -27.07 41.23 4.80
C LEU A 184 -28.33 40.62 4.18
N VAL A 185 -28.26 40.23 2.91
CA VAL A 185 -29.42 39.69 2.20
C VAL A 185 -29.13 38.26 1.74
N PHE A 186 -29.85 37.30 2.31
CA PHE A 186 -29.86 35.92 1.81
C PHE A 186 -30.67 35.81 0.53
N GLN A 187 -30.35 34.84 -0.33
CA GLN A 187 -31.05 34.57 -1.58
C GLN A 187 -32.12 33.48 -1.38
N PRO A 188 -33.42 33.82 -1.25
CA PRO A 188 -34.46 32.83 -0.90
C PRO A 188 -34.59 31.73 -1.94
N SER A 189 -34.39 32.05 -3.23
CA SER A 189 -34.44 31.08 -4.33
C SER A 189 -33.33 30.03 -4.32
N LYS A 190 -32.31 30.20 -3.46
CA LYS A 190 -31.20 29.26 -3.28
C LYS A 190 -31.16 28.69 -1.86
N THR A 191 -31.97 29.22 -0.94
CA THR A 191 -32.12 28.66 0.39
C THR A 191 -32.67 27.26 0.24
N ILE A 192 -31.99 26.30 0.86
CA ILE A 192 -32.49 24.94 1.01
C ILE A 192 -32.92 24.83 2.46
N TRP A 193 -34.23 24.67 2.64
CA TRP A 193 -34.85 24.45 3.94
C TRP A 193 -34.40 23.11 4.56
N PRO A 194 -34.56 22.95 5.88
CA PRO A 194 -34.17 21.74 6.61
C PRO A 194 -34.54 20.45 5.86
N SER A 195 -33.52 19.69 5.46
CA SER A 195 -33.61 18.46 4.68
C SER A 195 -32.52 17.50 5.11
N GLN A 196 -32.74 16.19 4.92
CA GLN A 196 -31.73 15.17 5.21
C GLN A 196 -30.70 15.02 4.07
N VAL A 197 -30.97 15.61 2.90
CA VAL A 197 -30.09 15.57 1.74
C VAL A 197 -29.93 16.98 1.20
N ILE A 198 -28.69 17.46 1.11
CA ILE A 198 -28.37 18.83 0.70
C ILE A 198 -27.11 18.89 -0.16
N GLU A 199 -27.06 19.85 -1.09
CA GLU A 199 -25.83 20.16 -1.83
C GLU A 199 -25.07 21.32 -1.16
N PHE A 200 -23.92 21.02 -0.55
CA PHE A 200 -23.02 21.98 0.08
C PHE A 200 -21.64 21.92 -0.58
N LEU A 201 -21.08 23.07 -0.97
CA LEU A 201 -19.81 23.16 -1.71
C LEU A 201 -19.73 22.25 -2.95
N SER A 202 -20.84 22.15 -3.69
CA SER A 202 -20.99 21.29 -4.87
C SER A 202 -20.91 19.77 -4.61
N LEU A 203 -21.06 19.34 -3.35
CA LEU A 203 -21.12 17.94 -2.94
C LEU A 203 -22.44 17.67 -2.22
N ILE A 204 -23.01 16.48 -2.42
CA ILE A 204 -24.21 16.06 -1.70
C ILE A 204 -23.79 15.52 -0.34
N LEU A 205 -24.42 16.02 0.73
CA LEU A 205 -24.41 15.44 2.06
C LEU A 205 -25.75 14.75 2.31
N ASP A 206 -25.70 13.51 2.77
CA ASP A 206 -26.87 12.67 3.04
C ASP A 206 -26.80 12.14 4.48
N SER A 207 -27.63 12.71 5.36
CA SER A 207 -27.61 12.41 6.80
C SER A 207 -28.28 11.09 7.14
N VAL A 208 -29.15 10.55 6.27
CA VAL A 208 -29.76 9.23 6.47
C VAL A 208 -28.75 8.14 6.15
N ARG A 209 -28.14 8.21 4.96
CA ARG A 209 -27.13 7.23 4.52
C ARG A 209 -25.77 7.44 5.18
N MET A 210 -25.57 8.58 5.85
CA MET A 210 -24.29 9.05 6.35
C MET A 210 -23.23 8.98 5.24
N GLU A 211 -23.53 9.63 4.11
CA GLU A 211 -22.77 9.53 2.86
C GLU A 211 -22.54 10.91 2.23
N ALA A 212 -21.33 11.16 1.72
CA ALA A 212 -21.01 12.33 0.90
C ALA A 212 -20.71 11.87 -0.53
N ARG A 213 -21.32 12.48 -1.55
CA ARG A 213 -21.18 12.05 -2.96
C ARG A 213 -21.20 13.21 -3.95
N LEU A 214 -20.74 12.98 -5.18
CA LEU A 214 -20.93 13.92 -6.27
C LEU A 214 -22.40 13.97 -6.70
N PRO A 215 -22.96 15.16 -6.96
CA PRO A 215 -24.19 15.33 -7.70
C PRO A 215 -24.16 14.68 -9.11
N SER A 216 -25.34 14.34 -9.64
CA SER A 216 -25.46 13.65 -10.94
C SER A 216 -24.98 14.50 -12.12
N ASP A 217 -25.18 15.81 -12.09
CA ASP A 217 -24.68 16.75 -13.10
C ASP A 217 -23.15 16.82 -13.09
N LYS A 218 -22.52 16.84 -11.91
CA LYS A 218 -21.06 16.82 -11.75
C LYS A 218 -20.46 15.50 -12.22
N LEU A 219 -21.11 14.37 -11.96
CA LEU A 219 -20.73 13.09 -12.55
C LEU A 219 -20.82 13.10 -14.07
N GLY A 220 -21.85 13.73 -14.64
CA GLY A 220 -21.98 13.93 -16.08
C GLY A 220 -20.80 14.73 -16.65
N ILE A 221 -20.43 15.83 -16.01
CA ILE A 221 -19.26 16.64 -16.37
C ILE A 221 -17.97 15.81 -16.30
N LEU A 222 -17.79 15.01 -15.24
CA LEU A 222 -16.64 14.13 -15.09
C LEU A 222 -16.54 13.12 -16.23
N ARG A 223 -17.65 12.47 -16.59
CA ARG A 223 -17.69 11.50 -17.70
C ARG A 223 -17.31 12.15 -19.03
N VAL A 224 -17.87 13.32 -19.34
CA VAL A 224 -17.56 14.06 -20.58
C VAL A 224 -16.09 14.48 -20.60
N LEU A 225 -15.57 14.99 -19.48
CA LEU A 225 -14.16 15.36 -19.34
C LEU A 225 -13.25 14.15 -19.61
N LEU A 226 -13.51 13.02 -18.95
CA LEU A 226 -12.71 11.82 -19.11
C LEU A 226 -12.79 11.25 -20.53
N ALA A 227 -13.97 11.29 -21.18
CA ALA A 227 -14.14 10.85 -22.56
C ALA A 227 -13.34 11.74 -23.53
N THR A 228 -13.35 13.05 -23.30
CA THR A 228 -12.56 14.03 -24.08
C THR A 228 -11.06 13.75 -23.94
N TRP A 229 -10.61 13.44 -22.73
CA TRP A 229 -9.20 13.13 -22.48
C TRP A 229 -8.75 11.78 -23.03
N ALA A 230 -9.66 10.82 -23.20
CA ALA A 230 -9.34 9.53 -23.83
C ALA A 230 -8.90 9.69 -25.28
N SER A 231 -9.59 10.55 -26.05
CA SER A 231 -9.28 10.80 -27.47
C SER A 231 -8.17 11.85 -27.66
N LYS A 232 -7.94 12.74 -26.68
CA LYS A 232 -6.90 13.77 -26.74
C LYS A 232 -5.50 13.16 -26.78
N SER A 233 -4.65 13.57 -27.73
CA SER A 233 -3.25 13.10 -27.85
C SER A 233 -2.24 14.05 -27.19
N MET A 234 -2.46 15.35 -27.33
CA MET A 234 -1.64 16.43 -26.79
C MET A 234 -2.50 17.42 -26.02
N CYS A 235 -1.92 18.06 -25.00
CA CYS A 235 -2.60 19.09 -24.23
C CYS A 235 -1.65 20.22 -23.83
N THR A 236 -2.22 21.36 -23.46
CA THR A 236 -1.48 22.48 -22.84
C THR A 236 -1.36 22.28 -21.32
N LEU A 237 -0.54 23.09 -20.65
CA LEU A 237 -0.48 23.10 -19.18
C LEU A 237 -1.84 23.47 -18.58
N ARG A 238 -2.52 24.46 -19.17
CA ARG A 238 -3.84 24.90 -18.72
C ARG A 238 -4.87 23.78 -18.79
N ASP A 239 -4.83 22.97 -19.84
CA ASP A 239 -5.69 21.79 -19.95
C ASP A 239 -5.43 20.81 -18.80
N ALA A 240 -4.16 20.47 -18.56
CA ALA A 240 -3.76 19.52 -17.52
C ALA A 240 -4.17 20.01 -16.12
N GLN A 241 -3.95 21.29 -15.80
CA GLN A 241 -4.37 21.91 -14.55
C GLN A 241 -5.90 21.93 -14.38
N GLN A 242 -6.65 22.12 -15.47
CA GLN A 242 -8.12 22.03 -15.41
C GLN A 242 -8.60 20.60 -15.12
N LEU A 243 -7.92 19.60 -15.70
CA LEU A 243 -8.20 18.20 -15.42
C LEU A 243 -7.88 17.88 -13.96
N SER A 244 -6.65 18.12 -13.50
CA SER A 244 -6.24 17.77 -12.14
C SER A 244 -7.04 18.51 -11.08
N GLY A 245 -7.33 19.79 -11.28
CA GLY A 245 -8.17 20.57 -10.36
C GLY A 245 -9.58 19.97 -10.21
N PHE A 246 -10.19 19.52 -11.30
CA PHE A 246 -11.51 18.89 -11.23
C PHE A 246 -11.46 17.47 -10.63
N LEU A 247 -10.44 16.68 -10.97
CA LEU A 247 -10.26 15.34 -10.39
C LEU A 247 -9.93 15.42 -8.89
N GLN A 248 -9.13 16.41 -8.46
CA GLN A 248 -8.86 16.68 -7.05
C GLN A 248 -10.13 17.04 -6.29
N PHE A 249 -10.99 17.88 -6.87
CA PHE A 249 -12.32 18.17 -6.32
C PHE A 249 -13.14 16.87 -6.14
N CYS A 250 -13.19 16.04 -7.18
CA CYS A 250 -13.91 14.76 -7.15
C CYS A 250 -13.32 13.77 -6.13
N SER A 251 -12.01 13.82 -5.87
CA SER A 251 -11.34 12.88 -4.97
C SER A 251 -11.75 12.99 -3.50
N GLN A 252 -12.45 14.07 -3.12
CA GLN A 252 -13.00 14.24 -1.78
C GLN A 252 -14.10 13.21 -1.46
N VAL A 253 -14.80 12.71 -2.48
CA VAL A 253 -15.95 11.79 -2.33
C VAL A 253 -15.89 10.56 -3.22
N ILE A 254 -14.80 10.39 -3.99
CA ILE A 254 -14.50 9.15 -4.70
C ILE A 254 -13.31 8.49 -3.98
N PRO A 255 -13.53 7.40 -3.21
CA PRO A 255 -12.49 6.75 -2.43
C PRO A 255 -11.40 6.18 -3.34
N HIS A 256 -10.19 6.07 -2.79
CA HIS A 256 -8.99 5.56 -3.47
C HIS A 256 -8.57 6.32 -4.74
N SER A 257 -9.24 7.41 -5.12
CA SER A 257 -9.00 8.10 -6.39
C SER A 257 -7.79 9.04 -6.38
N ARG A 258 -7.47 9.63 -5.22
CA ARG A 258 -6.39 10.63 -5.06
C ARG A 258 -5.02 10.12 -5.54
N ILE A 259 -4.75 8.83 -5.38
CA ILE A 259 -3.48 8.20 -5.81
C ILE A 259 -3.26 8.27 -7.33
N PHE A 260 -4.35 8.33 -8.11
CA PHE A 260 -4.33 8.42 -9.57
C PHE A 260 -4.19 9.87 -10.06
N LEU A 261 -3.97 10.83 -9.15
CA LEU A 261 -3.61 12.21 -9.50
C LEU A 261 -2.09 12.41 -9.61
N ARG A 262 -1.29 11.53 -8.98
CA ARG A 262 0.16 11.75 -8.86
C ARG A 262 0.83 11.91 -10.22
N ARG A 263 0.55 11.01 -11.17
CA ARG A 263 1.14 11.09 -12.51
C ARG A 263 0.64 12.30 -13.31
N VAL A 264 -0.57 12.79 -13.02
CA VAL A 264 -1.10 14.01 -13.63
C VAL A 264 -0.29 15.22 -13.16
N PHE A 265 -0.04 15.33 -11.86
CA PHE A 265 0.81 16.38 -11.30
C PHE A 265 2.28 16.27 -11.74
N ASP A 266 2.84 15.06 -11.75
CA ASP A 266 4.21 14.84 -12.26
C ASP A 266 4.29 15.26 -13.75
N PHE A 267 3.22 15.03 -14.54
CA PHE A 267 3.13 15.49 -15.92
C PHE A 267 3.00 17.01 -16.05
N GLU A 268 2.21 17.67 -15.21
CA GLU A 268 2.12 19.14 -15.16
C GLU A 268 3.47 19.79 -14.89
N ALA A 269 4.25 19.22 -13.95
CA ALA A 269 5.58 19.71 -13.61
C ALA A 269 6.58 19.64 -14.79
N THR A 270 6.26 18.90 -15.86
CA THR A 270 7.12 18.80 -17.03
C THR A 270 6.96 19.93 -18.05
N PHE A 271 5.94 20.79 -17.92
CA PHE A 271 5.72 21.92 -18.81
C PHE A 271 6.65 23.09 -18.44
N LYS A 272 7.44 23.57 -19.41
CA LYS A 272 8.32 24.74 -19.22
C LYS A 272 7.63 26.08 -19.46
N ASN A 273 6.55 26.08 -20.24
CA ASN A 273 5.74 27.28 -20.47
C ASN A 273 4.25 26.91 -20.63
N PRO A 274 3.31 27.82 -20.32
CA PRO A 274 1.87 27.51 -20.31
C PRO A 274 1.25 27.19 -21.69
N PHE A 275 1.88 27.69 -22.76
CA PHE A 275 1.36 27.60 -24.14
C PHE A 275 1.87 26.37 -24.89
N SER A 276 2.88 25.68 -24.34
CA SER A 276 3.46 24.49 -24.95
C SER A 276 2.48 23.34 -24.95
N HIS A 277 2.46 22.61 -26.06
CA HIS A 277 1.69 21.39 -26.20
C HIS A 277 2.61 20.20 -25.87
N ARG A 278 2.12 19.27 -25.04
CA ARG A 278 2.83 18.03 -24.73
C ARG A 278 1.95 16.82 -24.93
N ARG A 279 2.55 15.72 -25.39
CA ARG A 279 1.89 14.42 -25.55
C ARG A 279 1.55 13.85 -24.18
N ILE A 280 0.31 13.37 -24.04
CA ILE A 280 -0.17 12.76 -22.80
C ILE A 280 0.53 11.41 -22.57
N PRO A 281 1.26 11.22 -21.46
CA PRO A 281 1.98 9.98 -21.17
C PRO A 281 1.05 8.77 -20.99
N ALA A 282 1.53 7.56 -21.32
CA ALA A 282 0.78 6.33 -21.14
C ALA A 282 0.37 6.07 -19.68
N GLY A 283 1.20 6.48 -18.71
CA GLY A 283 0.88 6.39 -17.28
C GLY A 283 -0.33 7.25 -16.91
N VAL A 284 -0.39 8.51 -17.39
CA VAL A 284 -1.56 9.39 -17.19
C VAL A 284 -2.80 8.79 -17.82
N ARG A 285 -2.70 8.22 -19.03
CA ARG A 285 -3.83 7.52 -19.66
C ARG A 285 -4.34 6.36 -18.83
N SER A 286 -3.44 5.55 -18.27
CA SER A 286 -3.80 4.41 -17.43
C SER A 286 -4.56 4.86 -16.17
N ASP A 287 -4.11 5.94 -15.55
CA ASP A 287 -4.78 6.54 -14.39
C ASP A 287 -6.18 7.06 -14.76
N LEU A 288 -6.32 7.73 -15.91
CA LEU A 288 -7.63 8.19 -16.41
C LEU A 288 -8.59 7.05 -16.76
N VAL A 289 -8.08 5.90 -17.20
CA VAL A 289 -8.91 4.69 -17.39
C VAL A 289 -9.48 4.22 -16.05
N TRP A 290 -8.68 4.24 -14.97
CA TRP A 290 -9.20 3.94 -13.63
C TRP A 290 -10.37 4.87 -13.28
N TRP A 291 -10.23 6.17 -13.50
CA TRP A 291 -11.31 7.14 -13.27
C TRP A 291 -12.55 6.83 -14.10
N GLN A 292 -12.41 6.47 -15.38
CA GLN A 292 -13.55 6.11 -16.22
C GLN A 292 -14.31 4.88 -15.71
N VAL A 293 -13.59 3.84 -15.28
CA VAL A 293 -14.19 2.58 -14.83
C VAL A 293 -14.82 2.72 -13.46
N PHE A 294 -14.16 3.38 -12.52
CA PHE A 294 -14.52 3.32 -11.10
C PHE A 294 -15.25 4.56 -10.57
N SER A 295 -15.10 5.75 -11.16
CA SER A 295 -15.68 7.00 -10.61
C SER A 295 -17.20 6.96 -10.41
N SER A 296 -17.92 6.27 -11.30
CA SER A 296 -19.38 6.15 -11.19
C SER A 296 -19.80 5.08 -10.19
N HIS A 297 -19.07 3.97 -10.13
CA HIS A 297 -19.37 2.85 -9.21
C HIS A 297 -18.98 3.15 -7.77
N TRP A 298 -18.01 4.05 -7.58
CA TRP A 298 -17.49 4.48 -6.30
C TRP A 298 -17.84 5.94 -5.99
N ASN A 299 -18.92 6.48 -6.57
CA ASN A 299 -19.38 7.81 -6.21
C ASN A 299 -20.03 7.78 -4.82
N GLY A 300 -19.31 8.23 -3.81
CA GLY A 300 -19.77 8.22 -2.44
C GLY A 300 -18.69 7.77 -1.46
N VAL A 301 -18.55 8.51 -0.37
CA VAL A 301 -17.80 8.06 0.83
C VAL A 301 -18.76 8.00 2.00
N ARG A 302 -18.65 6.95 2.81
CA ARG A 302 -19.33 6.91 4.11
C ARG A 302 -18.67 7.93 5.02
N ILE A 303 -19.50 8.78 5.61
CA ILE A 303 -19.11 9.86 6.51
C ILE A 303 -18.95 9.32 7.94
N SER A 304 -19.73 8.32 8.35
CA SER A 304 -19.57 7.66 9.65
C SER A 304 -18.32 6.78 9.68
N SER A 305 -17.62 6.72 10.82
CA SER A 305 -16.55 5.74 11.06
C SER A 305 -17.05 4.35 10.67
N PRO A 306 -16.40 3.67 9.71
CA PRO A 306 -16.80 2.33 9.37
C PRO A 306 -16.60 1.45 10.61
N SER A 307 -17.64 0.72 11.02
CA SER A 307 -17.47 -0.37 11.97
C SER A 307 -16.47 -1.35 11.35
N ALA A 308 -15.28 -1.45 11.94
CA ALA A 308 -14.19 -2.27 11.43
C ALA A 308 -14.70 -3.68 11.24
N SER A 309 -14.84 -4.10 9.99
CA SER A 309 -15.44 -5.38 9.66
C SER A 309 -14.38 -6.47 9.66
N VAL A 310 -13.14 -6.09 9.33
CA VAL A 310 -11.99 -6.98 9.22
C VAL A 310 -10.73 -6.28 9.74
N LEU A 311 -10.00 -6.96 10.62
CA LEU A 311 -8.72 -6.53 11.15
C LEU A 311 -7.62 -7.43 10.58
N VAL A 312 -6.60 -6.83 9.98
CA VAL A 312 -5.47 -7.56 9.37
C VAL A 312 -4.17 -7.00 9.90
N TRP A 313 -3.36 -7.87 10.50
CA TRP A 313 -2.01 -7.54 10.93
C TRP A 313 -1.03 -8.00 9.87
N THR A 314 -0.09 -7.15 9.49
CA THR A 314 0.94 -7.50 8.51
C THR A 314 2.31 -7.11 9.03
N ASP A 315 3.31 -7.87 8.60
CA ASP A 315 4.71 -7.55 8.91
C ASP A 315 5.65 -8.11 7.83
N ALA A 316 6.83 -7.51 7.71
CA ALA A 316 7.92 -8.01 6.90
C ALA A 316 9.26 -7.96 7.66
N SER A 317 10.03 -9.05 7.58
CA SER A 317 11.35 -9.12 8.20
C SER A 317 12.47 -9.24 7.17
N GLY A 318 13.18 -8.13 6.94
CA GLY A 318 14.48 -8.09 6.24
C GLY A 318 14.54 -8.96 4.96
N VAL A 319 15.40 -9.99 4.95
CA VAL A 319 15.53 -10.97 3.84
C VAL A 319 14.70 -12.24 4.08
N LYS A 320 14.08 -12.37 5.27
CA LYS A 320 13.39 -13.59 5.72
C LYS A 320 12.06 -13.76 4.99
N GLY A 321 11.06 -12.96 5.35
CA GLY A 321 9.69 -13.22 4.96
C GLY A 321 8.76 -12.03 5.12
N ILE A 322 7.55 -12.22 4.61
CA ILE A 322 6.37 -11.40 4.83
C ILE A 322 5.32 -12.28 5.50
N SER A 323 4.42 -11.65 6.23
CA SER A 323 3.31 -12.34 6.86
C SER A 323 2.05 -11.49 6.93
N GLY A 324 0.94 -12.15 7.18
CA GLY A 324 -0.31 -11.53 7.54
C GLY A 324 -1.09 -12.44 8.47
N VAL A 325 -1.89 -11.86 9.35
CA VAL A 325 -2.78 -12.55 10.29
C VAL A 325 -4.15 -11.89 10.22
N ILE A 326 -5.21 -12.69 10.13
CA ILE A 326 -6.62 -12.27 10.14
C ILE A 326 -7.43 -13.32 10.91
N ARG A 327 -7.93 -12.96 12.11
CA ARG A 327 -8.65 -13.91 12.99
C ARG A 327 -7.85 -15.23 13.12
N ASP A 328 -8.43 -16.35 12.70
CA ASP A 328 -7.83 -17.70 12.77
C ASP A 328 -7.01 -18.08 11.51
N ALA A 329 -6.87 -17.19 10.54
CA ALA A 329 -6.10 -17.41 9.32
C ALA A 329 -4.80 -16.59 9.33
N TRP A 330 -3.73 -17.18 8.81
CA TRP A 330 -2.44 -16.51 8.71
C TRP A 330 -1.65 -17.03 7.52
N PHE A 331 -0.70 -16.23 7.04
CA PHE A 331 0.31 -16.67 6.08
C PHE A 331 1.71 -16.26 6.54
N SER A 332 2.69 -17.08 6.17
CA SER A 332 4.10 -16.73 6.28
C SER A 332 4.82 -17.24 5.03
N THR A 333 5.41 -16.31 4.27
CA THR A 333 6.09 -16.65 3.02
C THR A 333 7.37 -15.87 2.87
N ARG A 334 8.31 -16.41 2.08
CA ARG A 334 9.58 -15.74 1.81
C ARG A 334 9.37 -14.58 0.84
N VAL A 335 10.02 -13.45 1.11
CA VAL A 335 10.09 -12.35 0.15
C VAL A 335 10.62 -12.88 -1.19
N PRO A 336 9.91 -12.64 -2.32
CA PRO A 336 10.36 -13.06 -3.65
C PRO A 336 11.80 -12.62 -3.92
N ARG A 337 12.59 -13.45 -4.61
CA ARG A 337 14.03 -13.20 -4.82
C ARG A 337 14.31 -11.80 -5.37
N ARG A 338 13.48 -11.32 -6.30
CA ARG A 338 13.56 -9.98 -6.92
C ARG A 338 13.35 -8.82 -5.94
N PHE A 339 12.69 -9.05 -4.80
CA PHE A 339 12.35 -8.01 -3.82
C PHE A 339 13.21 -8.06 -2.55
N ARG A 340 14.11 -9.04 -2.40
CA ARG A 340 14.94 -9.18 -1.19
C ARG A 340 15.86 -7.99 -0.91
N LYS A 341 16.35 -7.34 -1.97
CA LYS A 341 17.22 -6.15 -1.90
C LYS A 341 16.43 -4.84 -1.74
N ARG A 342 15.09 -4.89 -1.77
CA ARG A 342 14.27 -3.69 -1.53
C ARG A 342 14.33 -3.29 -0.06
N ASP A 343 14.03 -2.03 0.21
CA ASP A 343 13.92 -1.49 1.56
C ASP A 343 12.79 -2.18 2.35
N ILE A 344 12.74 -1.89 3.65
CA ILE A 344 11.78 -2.51 4.55
C ILE A 344 10.35 -2.03 4.25
N GLN A 345 10.19 -0.74 3.96
CA GLN A 345 8.91 -0.12 3.64
C GLN A 345 8.25 -0.77 2.42
N PHE A 346 9.01 -1.06 1.35
CA PHE A 346 8.50 -1.78 0.18
C PHE A 346 8.00 -3.18 0.55
N LYS A 347 8.72 -3.89 1.43
CA LYS A 347 8.39 -5.27 1.79
C LYS A 347 7.14 -5.36 2.66
N GLU A 348 6.96 -4.41 3.57
CA GLU A 348 5.74 -4.30 4.36
C GLU A 348 4.53 -3.91 3.51
N LEU A 349 4.69 -2.94 2.61
CA LEU A 349 3.65 -2.61 1.64
C LEU A 349 3.30 -3.82 0.75
N TYR A 350 4.31 -4.63 0.39
CA TYR A 350 4.11 -5.88 -0.33
C TYR A 350 3.43 -6.96 0.52
N ALA A 351 3.62 -6.97 1.86
CA ALA A 351 2.91 -7.87 2.76
C ALA A 351 1.40 -7.54 2.77
N ILE A 352 1.04 -6.27 2.77
CA ILE A 352 -0.35 -5.80 2.63
C ILE A 352 -0.94 -6.22 1.29
N LEU A 353 -0.21 -6.01 0.18
CA LEU A 353 -0.63 -6.50 -1.13
C LEU A 353 -0.85 -8.02 -1.12
N HIS A 354 0.06 -8.77 -0.49
CA HIS A 354 -0.07 -10.22 -0.38
C HIS A 354 -1.30 -10.64 0.44
N ALA A 355 -1.61 -9.94 1.53
CA ALA A 355 -2.82 -10.17 2.31
C ALA A 355 -4.09 -9.94 1.48
N ILE A 356 -4.14 -8.87 0.67
CA ILE A 356 -5.25 -8.61 -0.26
C ILE A 356 -5.37 -9.74 -1.29
N LEU A 357 -4.26 -10.25 -1.83
CA LEU A 357 -4.30 -11.36 -2.78
C LEU A 357 -4.78 -12.67 -2.14
N CYS A 358 -4.49 -12.89 -0.86
CA CYS A 358 -4.94 -14.08 -0.14
C CYS A 358 -6.43 -14.03 0.24
N TRP A 359 -6.91 -12.87 0.67
CA TRP A 359 -8.20 -12.77 1.38
C TRP A 359 -9.16 -11.71 0.82
N GLY A 360 -8.71 -10.86 -0.10
CA GLY A 360 -9.47 -9.70 -0.60
C GLY A 360 -10.79 -10.05 -1.27
N ASN A 361 -10.93 -11.25 -1.84
CA ASN A 361 -12.19 -11.73 -2.41
C ASN A 361 -13.30 -11.85 -1.36
N CYS A 362 -12.95 -11.99 -0.08
CA CYS A 362 -13.91 -12.11 1.02
C CYS A 362 -14.30 -10.77 1.65
N TRP A 363 -13.74 -9.65 1.19
CA TRP A 363 -13.90 -8.32 1.82
C TRP A 363 -14.92 -7.43 1.13
N SER A 364 -15.69 -7.94 0.17
CA SER A 364 -16.66 -7.14 -0.58
C SER A 364 -17.68 -6.47 0.35
N GLY A 365 -17.82 -5.15 0.25
CA GLY A 365 -18.68 -4.32 1.09
C GLY A 365 -18.15 -4.03 2.50
N GLN A 366 -16.97 -4.54 2.85
CA GLN A 366 -16.39 -4.42 4.19
C GLN A 366 -15.34 -3.31 4.29
N HIS A 367 -15.08 -2.87 5.52
CA HIS A 367 -13.95 -2.01 5.85
C HIS A 367 -12.84 -2.81 6.51
N VAL A 368 -11.64 -2.76 5.91
CA VAL A 368 -10.45 -3.50 6.33
C VAL A 368 -9.48 -2.55 7.02
N VAL A 369 -9.07 -2.88 8.24
CA VAL A 369 -8.06 -2.11 8.97
C VAL A 369 -6.74 -2.87 8.91
N PHE A 370 -5.74 -2.27 8.25
CA PHE A 370 -4.38 -2.83 8.20
C PHE A 370 -3.54 -2.28 9.35
N TYR A 371 -3.17 -3.15 10.27
CA TYR A 371 -2.22 -2.88 11.33
C TYR A 371 -0.80 -3.21 10.87
N GLY A 372 0.12 -2.29 11.15
CA GLY A 372 1.55 -2.46 10.91
C GLY A 372 2.37 -1.55 11.83
N ASP A 373 3.65 -1.84 11.98
CA ASP A 373 4.55 -1.12 12.88
C ASP A 373 5.45 -0.11 12.17
N ASN A 374 5.27 0.08 10.86
CA ASN A 374 5.98 1.09 10.09
C ASN A 374 5.13 2.29 9.75
N GLN A 375 5.41 3.39 10.45
CA GLN A 375 4.70 4.65 10.29
C GLN A 375 4.76 5.19 8.86
N ALA A 376 5.84 4.96 8.11
CA ALA A 376 5.94 5.42 6.72
C ALA A 376 4.93 4.71 5.81
N VAL A 377 4.77 3.39 5.96
CA VAL A 377 3.82 2.59 5.16
C VAL A 377 2.38 2.97 5.49
N VAL A 378 2.07 3.15 6.79
CA VAL A 378 0.76 3.65 7.25
C VAL A 378 0.45 5.01 6.61
N GLN A 379 1.39 5.95 6.65
CA GLN A 379 1.22 7.27 6.04
C GLN A 379 1.09 7.21 4.51
N TRP A 380 1.76 6.28 3.84
CA TRP A 380 1.61 6.09 2.39
C TRP A 380 0.21 5.59 2.00
N LEU A 381 -0.36 4.68 2.78
CA LEU A 381 -1.74 4.18 2.58
C LEU A 381 -2.78 5.27 2.83
N VAL A 382 -2.59 6.10 3.87
CA VAL A 382 -3.49 7.20 4.20
C VAL A 382 -3.40 8.33 3.18
N SER A 383 -2.19 8.78 2.86
CA SER A 383 -1.98 9.90 1.91
C SER A 383 -2.23 9.50 0.45
N GLY A 384 -2.18 8.20 0.14
CA GLY A 384 -2.24 7.68 -1.22
C GLY A 384 -1.03 8.10 -2.06
N THR A 385 0.13 8.36 -1.45
CA THR A 385 1.36 8.72 -2.16
C THR A 385 2.60 8.31 -1.38
N CYS A 386 3.68 8.01 -2.10
CA CYS A 386 4.99 7.76 -1.48
C CYS A 386 6.12 8.29 -2.36
N GLY A 387 7.23 8.67 -1.72
CA GLY A 387 8.42 9.17 -2.42
C GLY A 387 9.23 8.08 -3.14
N SER A 388 8.93 6.80 -2.89
CA SER A 388 9.67 5.68 -3.48
C SER A 388 9.09 5.30 -4.85
N PRO A 389 9.84 5.48 -5.95
CA PRO A 389 9.37 5.12 -7.30
C PRO A 389 9.06 3.62 -7.45
N LEU A 390 9.65 2.80 -6.58
CA LEU A 390 9.48 1.35 -6.57
C LEU A 390 8.25 0.91 -5.78
N ALA A 391 7.88 1.64 -4.73
CA ALA A 391 6.72 1.33 -3.89
C ALA A 391 5.41 1.88 -4.48
N MET A 392 5.45 3.01 -5.21
CA MET A 392 4.24 3.59 -5.84
C MET A 392 3.44 2.59 -6.70
N PRO A 393 4.06 1.74 -7.55
CA PRO A 393 3.33 0.71 -8.27
C PRO A 393 2.60 -0.31 -7.39
N VAL A 394 3.17 -0.65 -6.23
CA VAL A 394 2.52 -1.57 -5.27
C VAL A 394 1.33 -0.87 -4.62
N LEU A 395 1.48 0.40 -4.25
CA LEU A 395 0.40 1.21 -3.69
C LEU A 395 -0.76 1.40 -4.69
N TRP A 396 -0.46 1.62 -5.98
CA TRP A 396 -1.46 1.65 -7.05
C TRP A 396 -2.23 0.33 -7.16
N LEU A 397 -1.52 -0.81 -7.11
CA LEU A 397 -2.16 -2.13 -7.16
C LEU A 397 -3.08 -2.37 -5.96
N ILE A 398 -2.66 -1.95 -4.75
CA ILE A 398 -3.50 -2.05 -3.55
C ILE A 398 -4.80 -1.26 -3.74
N SER A 399 -4.71 0.00 -4.14
CA SER A 399 -5.88 0.86 -4.38
C SER A 399 -6.76 0.35 -5.52
N MET A 400 -6.16 -0.19 -6.59
CA MET A 400 -6.89 -0.79 -7.69
C MET A 400 -7.65 -2.05 -7.24
N LEU A 401 -7.02 -2.91 -6.43
CA LEU A 401 -7.64 -4.13 -5.91
C LEU A 401 -8.76 -3.81 -4.93
N ALA A 402 -8.58 -2.81 -4.07
CA ALA A 402 -9.66 -2.29 -3.22
C ALA A 402 -10.87 -1.85 -4.07
N ALA A 403 -10.61 -1.08 -5.12
CA ALA A 403 -11.63 -0.64 -6.07
C ALA A 403 -12.33 -1.80 -6.82
N SER A 404 -11.59 -2.82 -7.25
CA SER A 404 -12.16 -3.96 -7.99
C SER A 404 -12.90 -4.96 -7.09
N LEU A 405 -12.39 -5.20 -5.88
CA LEU A 405 -12.93 -6.16 -4.92
C LEU A 405 -14.01 -5.55 -4.02
N ARG A 406 -14.28 -4.25 -4.17
CA ARG A 406 -15.35 -3.51 -3.47
C ARG A 406 -15.17 -3.45 -1.95
N PHE A 407 -13.93 -3.34 -1.48
CA PHE A 407 -13.65 -3.10 -0.07
C PHE A 407 -13.00 -1.72 0.12
N SER A 408 -13.20 -1.15 1.30
CA SER A 408 -12.49 0.07 1.73
C SER A 408 -11.45 -0.30 2.78
N PHE A 409 -10.41 0.52 2.95
CA PHE A 409 -9.40 0.25 3.95
C PHE A 409 -8.89 1.50 4.66
N THR A 410 -8.41 1.30 5.87
CA THR A 410 -7.57 2.24 6.62
C THR A 410 -6.30 1.52 7.07
N SER A 411 -5.31 2.29 7.52
CA SER A 411 -4.11 1.73 8.13
C SER A 411 -3.83 2.42 9.45
N ILE A 412 -3.48 1.63 10.46
CA ILE A 412 -3.21 2.09 11.82
C ILE A 412 -1.81 1.63 12.20
N TRP A 413 -1.02 2.57 12.71
CA TRP A 413 0.27 2.25 13.29
C TRP A 413 0.09 1.64 14.68
N ILE A 414 0.81 0.56 14.96
CA ILE A 414 0.90 -0.06 16.28
C ILE A 414 2.36 -0.28 16.68
N PRO A 415 2.68 -0.28 17.98
CA PRO A 415 4.00 -0.69 18.46
C PRO A 415 4.36 -2.11 18.00
N SER A 416 5.63 -2.38 17.72
CA SER A 416 6.09 -3.72 17.30
C SER A 416 5.76 -4.83 18.32
N GLU A 417 5.63 -4.48 19.60
CA GLU A 417 5.22 -5.38 20.68
C GLU A 417 3.77 -5.86 20.49
N GLU A 418 2.88 -4.99 20.03
CA GLU A 418 1.49 -5.31 19.72
C GLU A 418 1.37 -6.07 18.38
N ASN A 419 2.36 -5.97 17.50
CA ASN A 419 2.42 -6.71 16.23
C ASN A 419 3.11 -8.09 16.34
N ALA A 420 3.21 -8.65 17.56
CA ALA A 420 4.04 -9.83 17.84
C ALA A 420 3.70 -11.08 17.01
N LEU A 421 2.42 -11.29 16.66
CA LEU A 421 2.01 -12.43 15.83
C LEU A 421 2.55 -12.33 14.40
N ALA A 422 2.33 -11.18 13.74
CA ALA A 422 2.86 -10.95 12.40
C ALA A 422 4.40 -10.92 12.42
N ASP A 423 5.04 -10.32 13.42
CA ASP A 423 6.51 -10.35 13.57
C ASP A 423 7.07 -11.78 13.69
N ALA A 424 6.47 -12.61 14.56
CA ALA A 424 6.87 -14.00 14.70
C ALA A 424 6.68 -14.78 13.38
N ALA A 425 5.54 -14.56 12.70
CA ALA A 425 5.24 -15.20 11.42
C ALA A 425 6.21 -14.76 10.31
N SER A 426 6.51 -13.47 10.15
CA SER A 426 7.41 -12.95 9.11
C SER A 426 8.85 -13.44 9.27
N ARG A 427 9.26 -13.72 10.52
CA ARG A 427 10.57 -14.26 10.89
C ARG A 427 10.66 -15.78 10.85
N PHE A 428 9.57 -16.48 10.57
CA PHE A 428 9.42 -17.94 10.67
C PHE A 428 9.70 -18.50 12.07
N GLN A 429 9.38 -17.73 13.13
CA GLN A 429 9.48 -18.15 14.52
C GLN A 429 8.20 -18.88 14.95
N TYR A 430 7.92 -20.03 14.34
CA TYR A 430 6.65 -20.74 14.53
C TYR A 430 6.38 -21.15 15.99
N SER A 431 7.42 -21.51 16.76
CA SER A 431 7.28 -21.80 18.19
C SER A 431 6.69 -20.60 18.94
N ARG A 432 7.29 -19.41 18.78
CA ARG A 432 6.79 -18.15 19.35
C ARG A 432 5.38 -17.81 18.84
N LEU A 433 5.11 -18.01 17.55
CA LEU A 433 3.79 -17.75 16.97
C LEU A 433 2.69 -18.59 17.64
N PHE A 434 2.93 -19.90 17.82
CA PHE A 434 1.95 -20.81 18.41
C PHE A 434 1.90 -20.76 19.94
N GLU A 435 2.96 -20.27 20.60
CA GLU A 435 2.91 -19.87 22.01
C GLU A 435 2.00 -18.65 22.21
N LEU A 436 2.13 -17.64 21.34
CA LEU A 436 1.32 -16.42 21.40
C LEU A 436 -0.14 -16.64 20.97
N ALA A 437 -0.38 -17.52 20.01
CA ALA A 437 -1.71 -17.85 19.52
C ALA A 437 -1.87 -19.36 19.26
N PRO A 438 -2.14 -20.16 20.31
CA PRO A 438 -2.29 -21.62 20.20
C PRO A 438 -3.46 -22.07 19.33
N HIS A 439 -4.46 -21.20 19.17
CA HIS A 439 -5.65 -21.44 18.34
C HIS A 439 -5.36 -21.34 16.84
N LEU A 440 -4.28 -20.66 16.44
CA LEU A 440 -3.92 -20.57 15.02
C LEU A 440 -3.56 -21.95 14.48
N PRO A 441 -4.01 -22.30 13.25
CA PRO A 441 -3.71 -23.59 12.65
C PRO A 441 -2.19 -23.75 12.48
N GLN A 442 -1.61 -24.73 13.17
CA GLN A 442 -0.17 -25.01 13.12
C GLN A 442 0.22 -25.55 11.75
N VAL A 443 1.19 -24.90 11.08
CA VAL A 443 1.72 -25.15 9.72
C VAL A 443 0.84 -26.13 8.94
N SER A 444 -0.26 -25.61 8.41
CA SER A 444 -1.23 -26.40 7.69
C SER A 444 -0.62 -26.91 6.38
N VAL A 445 -0.77 -28.21 6.21
CA VAL A 445 -0.86 -28.86 4.91
C VAL A 445 -1.69 -27.97 3.96
N PRO A 446 -1.20 -27.65 2.73
CA PRO A 446 -1.88 -26.72 1.83
C PRO A 446 -3.36 -27.11 1.63
N PRO A 447 -4.31 -26.16 1.59
CA PRO A 447 -5.72 -26.48 1.35
C PRO A 447 -5.92 -27.33 0.09
N GLU A 448 -5.11 -27.11 -0.94
CA GLU A 448 -5.14 -27.89 -2.18
C GLU A 448 -4.81 -29.37 -1.95
N TRP A 449 -3.98 -29.70 -0.94
CA TRP A 449 -3.66 -31.09 -0.59
C TRP A 449 -4.85 -31.81 0.03
N TYR A 450 -5.63 -31.14 0.89
CA TYR A 450 -6.87 -31.72 1.41
C TYR A 450 -7.94 -31.86 0.33
N GLN A 451 -7.98 -30.94 -0.63
CA GLN A 451 -8.89 -31.02 -1.78
C GLN A 451 -8.53 -32.20 -2.69
N THR A 452 -7.25 -32.40 -3.01
CA THR A 452 -6.78 -33.53 -3.84
C THR A 452 -6.86 -34.88 -3.13
N HIS A 453 -6.88 -34.89 -1.79
CA HIS A 453 -7.02 -36.09 -0.96
C HIS A 453 -8.33 -36.10 -0.17
N SER A 454 -9.40 -35.56 -0.75
CA SER A 454 -10.73 -35.50 -0.11
C SER A 454 -11.34 -36.87 0.20
N TYR A 455 -10.83 -37.93 -0.43
CA TYR A 455 -11.17 -39.33 -0.14
C TYR A 455 -10.51 -39.88 1.14
N LEU A 456 -9.57 -39.16 1.74
CA LEU A 456 -8.90 -39.52 3.00
C LEU A 456 -9.44 -38.67 4.16
N SER A 457 -9.40 -39.22 5.38
CA SER A 457 -9.70 -38.39 6.56
C SER A 457 -8.68 -37.25 6.70
N PRO A 458 -9.07 -36.07 7.20
CA PRO A 458 -8.16 -34.95 7.40
C PRO A 458 -6.92 -35.31 8.24
N ARG A 459 -7.10 -36.22 9.21
CA ARG A 459 -6.01 -36.75 10.05
C ARG A 459 -5.00 -37.56 9.23
N VAL A 460 -5.46 -38.41 8.32
CA VAL A 460 -4.61 -39.21 7.45
C VAL A 460 -3.88 -38.33 6.44
N ALA A 461 -4.58 -37.38 5.81
CA ALA A 461 -4.00 -36.40 4.90
C ALA A 461 -2.92 -35.53 5.58
N PHE A 462 -3.14 -35.16 6.85
CA PHE A 462 -2.17 -34.43 7.67
C PHE A 462 -0.85 -35.21 7.83
N TYR A 463 -0.92 -36.45 8.32
CA TYR A 463 0.28 -37.26 8.54
C TYR A 463 0.98 -37.65 7.24
N LEU A 464 0.23 -37.92 6.16
CA LEU A 464 0.80 -38.17 4.84
C LEU A 464 1.62 -36.97 4.33
N PHE A 465 1.12 -35.75 4.51
CA PHE A 465 1.88 -34.55 4.15
C PHE A 465 3.15 -34.40 5.00
N HIS A 466 3.07 -34.67 6.30
CA HIS A 466 4.23 -34.59 7.19
C HIS A 466 5.20 -35.78 7.08
N GLY A 467 4.85 -36.83 6.33
CA GLY A 467 5.72 -37.98 6.05
C GLY A 467 6.96 -37.67 5.21
N ILE A 468 7.01 -36.51 4.55
CA ILE A 468 8.17 -36.06 3.76
C ILE A 468 8.64 -34.70 4.26
N ALA A 469 9.88 -34.63 4.76
CA ALA A 469 10.50 -33.39 5.20
C ALA A 469 10.58 -32.34 4.07
N SER A 470 10.47 -31.05 4.44
CA SER A 470 10.50 -29.94 3.48
C SER A 470 11.81 -29.85 2.65
N SER A 471 12.93 -30.29 3.21
CA SER A 471 14.21 -30.44 2.51
C SER A 471 14.15 -31.53 1.43
N THR A 472 13.53 -32.66 1.74
CA THR A 472 13.32 -33.78 0.82
C THR A 472 12.36 -33.39 -0.32
N ARG A 473 11.25 -32.68 -0.03
CA ARG A 473 10.35 -32.14 -1.07
C ARG A 473 11.09 -31.22 -2.05
N LYS A 474 11.98 -30.35 -1.54
CA LYS A 474 12.85 -29.51 -2.39
C LYS A 474 13.81 -30.33 -3.24
N ALA A 475 14.41 -31.38 -2.68
CA ALA A 475 15.30 -32.26 -3.43
C ALA A 475 14.55 -32.99 -4.54
N TYR A 476 13.36 -33.55 -4.27
CA TYR A 476 12.55 -34.24 -5.26
C TYR A 476 12.07 -33.35 -6.40
N SER A 477 11.86 -32.05 -6.17
CA SER A 477 11.53 -31.11 -7.24
C SER A 477 12.56 -31.07 -8.39
N SER A 478 13.82 -31.44 -8.10
CA SER A 478 14.89 -31.50 -9.10
C SER A 478 14.73 -32.66 -10.08
N GLY A 479 14.10 -33.77 -9.67
CA GLY A 479 13.76 -34.89 -10.54
C GLY A 479 12.36 -34.78 -11.16
N GLN A 480 11.40 -34.19 -10.43
CA GLN A 480 10.01 -34.04 -10.88
C GLN A 480 9.86 -33.03 -12.03
N ARG A 481 10.51 -31.87 -11.96
CA ARG A 481 10.39 -30.82 -13.00
C ARG A 481 10.88 -31.28 -14.38
N PRO A 482 12.06 -31.92 -14.52
CA PRO A 482 12.50 -32.44 -15.80
C PRO A 482 11.54 -33.47 -16.41
N TYR A 483 10.92 -34.32 -15.59
CA TYR A 483 9.94 -35.29 -16.05
C TYR A 483 8.65 -34.62 -16.55
N ILE A 484 8.06 -33.74 -15.75
CA ILE A 484 6.84 -33.01 -16.13
C ILE A 484 7.09 -32.24 -17.44
N ASN A 485 8.22 -31.54 -17.56
CA ASN A 485 8.58 -30.84 -18.78
C ASN A 485 8.76 -31.79 -19.98
N PHE A 486 9.33 -32.98 -19.76
CA PHE A 486 9.55 -33.96 -20.81
C PHE A 486 8.23 -34.56 -21.34
N ILE A 487 7.28 -34.84 -20.45
CA ILE A 487 5.97 -35.41 -20.80
C ILE A 487 5.07 -34.34 -21.43
N CYS A 488 5.05 -33.12 -20.89
CA CYS A 488 4.26 -32.03 -21.46
C CYS A 488 4.66 -31.66 -22.90
N THR A 489 5.92 -31.87 -23.29
CA THR A 489 6.38 -31.63 -24.68
C THR A 489 6.18 -32.84 -25.60
N ARG A 490 5.70 -33.98 -25.09
CA ARG A 490 5.44 -35.20 -25.87
C ARG A 490 4.08 -35.82 -25.51
N PRO A 491 2.97 -35.21 -25.99
CA PRO A 491 1.61 -35.66 -25.66
C PRO A 491 1.34 -37.13 -26.04
N ALA A 492 2.02 -37.67 -27.05
CA ALA A 492 1.91 -39.06 -27.48
C ALA A 492 2.39 -40.09 -26.43
N LEU A 493 3.15 -39.65 -25.41
CA LEU A 493 3.64 -40.50 -24.32
C LEU A 493 2.73 -40.46 -23.07
N CYS A 494 1.68 -39.63 -23.08
CA CYS A 494 0.68 -39.54 -22.02
C CYS A 494 -0.34 -40.69 -22.13
N SER A 495 -0.91 -41.12 -20.99
CA SER A 495 -2.00 -42.13 -20.97
C SER A 495 -3.30 -41.63 -21.60
N ALA A 496 -3.58 -40.33 -21.48
CA ALA A 496 -4.74 -39.65 -22.04
C ALA A 496 -4.49 -38.13 -22.15
N PRO A 497 -5.25 -37.39 -22.98
CA PRO A 497 -5.19 -35.93 -23.03
C PRO A 497 -5.45 -35.33 -21.64
N GLY A 498 -4.50 -34.53 -21.13
CA GLY A 498 -4.63 -33.88 -19.82
C GLY A 498 -4.13 -34.69 -18.61
N GLN A 499 -3.71 -35.95 -18.77
CA GLN A 499 -3.14 -36.78 -17.69
C GLN A 499 -1.60 -36.79 -17.71
N TYR A 500 -0.98 -35.62 -17.52
CA TYR A 500 0.48 -35.44 -17.54
C TYR A 500 1.22 -36.02 -16.30
N LEU A 501 0.48 -36.54 -15.32
CA LEU A 501 1.02 -37.10 -14.08
C LEU A 501 1.10 -38.63 -14.07
N LEU A 502 0.46 -39.33 -15.02
CA LEU A 502 0.42 -40.79 -15.04
C LEU A 502 1.60 -41.33 -15.85
N ALA A 503 2.54 -41.95 -15.15
CA ALA A 503 3.70 -42.62 -15.75
C ALA A 503 3.28 -43.85 -16.54
N THR A 504 3.09 -43.69 -17.85
CA THR A 504 3.03 -44.84 -18.75
C THR A 504 4.41 -45.53 -18.80
N THR A 505 4.42 -46.85 -18.98
CA THR A 505 5.67 -47.61 -19.14
C THR A 505 6.50 -47.04 -20.29
N SER A 506 5.87 -46.69 -21.41
CA SER A 506 6.54 -46.04 -22.55
C SER A 506 7.11 -44.68 -22.19
N GLY A 507 6.36 -43.82 -21.50
CA GLY A 507 6.80 -42.48 -21.13
C GLY A 507 7.97 -42.48 -20.14
N ILE A 508 7.98 -43.40 -19.18
CA ILE A 508 9.12 -43.57 -18.26
C ILE A 508 10.34 -44.11 -18.99
N LEU A 509 10.20 -45.12 -19.85
CA LEU A 509 11.33 -45.65 -20.61
C LEU A 509 11.97 -44.59 -21.51
N GLU A 510 11.16 -43.85 -22.27
CA GLU A 510 11.63 -42.74 -23.12
C GLU A 510 12.29 -41.63 -22.32
N TRP A 511 11.73 -41.28 -21.16
CA TRP A 511 12.33 -40.28 -20.29
C TRP A 511 13.68 -40.75 -19.74
N VAL A 512 13.75 -41.97 -19.21
CA VAL A 512 14.97 -42.57 -18.67
C VAL A 512 16.06 -42.68 -19.75
N ALA A 513 15.69 -43.06 -20.97
CA ALA A 513 16.60 -43.06 -22.13
C ALA A 513 17.15 -41.66 -22.40
N SER A 514 16.29 -40.63 -22.43
CA SER A 514 16.72 -39.24 -22.64
C SER A 514 17.65 -38.69 -21.54
N LEU A 515 17.56 -39.21 -20.31
CA LEU A 515 18.50 -38.88 -19.24
C LEU A 515 19.85 -39.56 -19.47
N GLY A 516 19.84 -40.79 -20.00
CA GLY A 516 21.02 -41.51 -20.45
C GLY A 516 21.77 -40.77 -21.56
N ASP A 517 21.06 -40.27 -22.58
CA ASP A 517 21.64 -39.48 -23.68
C ASP A 517 22.33 -38.19 -23.19
N ARG A 518 21.83 -37.63 -22.08
CA ARG A 518 22.44 -36.47 -21.39
C ARG A 518 23.59 -36.86 -20.46
N ALA A 519 24.04 -38.11 -20.52
CA ALA A 519 25.11 -38.69 -19.71
C ALA A 519 24.88 -38.57 -18.19
N LEU A 520 23.62 -38.61 -17.72
CA LEU A 520 23.35 -38.67 -16.29
C LEU A 520 23.79 -40.02 -15.72
N GLN A 521 24.35 -39.98 -14.52
CA GLN A 521 24.82 -41.19 -13.84
C GLN A 521 23.63 -42.06 -13.41
N PRO A 522 23.73 -43.41 -13.51
CA PRO A 522 22.65 -44.34 -13.12
C PRO A 522 22.09 -44.09 -11.72
N LYS A 523 22.95 -43.74 -10.76
CA LYS A 523 22.54 -43.39 -9.39
C LYS A 523 21.63 -42.16 -9.33
N THR A 524 21.90 -41.15 -10.15
CA THR A 524 21.08 -39.93 -10.24
C THR A 524 19.74 -40.24 -10.89
N ILE A 525 19.74 -41.06 -11.95
CA ILE A 525 18.51 -41.52 -12.62
C ILE A 525 17.60 -42.27 -11.64
N LYS A 526 18.16 -43.17 -10.81
CA LYS A 526 17.39 -43.86 -9.75
C LYS A 526 16.80 -42.88 -8.72
N SER A 527 17.56 -41.87 -8.30
CA SER A 527 17.07 -40.82 -7.38
C SER A 527 15.93 -39.99 -8.01
N TYR A 528 16.03 -39.71 -9.31
CA TYR A 528 14.97 -39.03 -10.06
C TYR A 528 13.72 -39.89 -10.14
N LEU A 529 13.84 -41.18 -10.43
CA LEU A 529 12.71 -42.12 -10.40
C LEU A 529 12.02 -42.17 -9.03
N SER A 530 12.77 -42.21 -7.92
CA SER A 530 12.18 -42.12 -6.57
C SER A 530 11.39 -40.82 -6.35
N SER A 531 11.84 -39.72 -6.97
CA SER A 531 11.13 -38.44 -6.94
C SER A 531 9.82 -38.47 -7.72
N ILE A 532 9.76 -39.25 -8.81
CA ILE A 532 8.55 -39.52 -9.60
C ILE A 532 7.60 -40.44 -8.83
N CYS A 533 8.08 -41.52 -8.19
CA CYS A 533 7.25 -42.36 -7.33
C CYS A 533 6.58 -41.52 -6.22
N SER A 534 7.34 -40.63 -5.58
CA SER A 534 6.77 -39.70 -4.59
C SER A 534 5.73 -38.74 -5.19
N LEU A 535 5.90 -38.31 -6.44
CA LEU A 535 4.90 -37.48 -7.13
C LEU A 535 3.60 -38.25 -7.39
N HIS A 536 3.70 -39.54 -7.75
CA HIS A 536 2.55 -40.42 -7.99
C HIS A 536 1.81 -40.74 -6.69
N VAL A 537 2.54 -41.04 -5.61
CA VAL A 537 1.95 -41.24 -4.28
C VAL A 537 1.16 -40.00 -3.83
N ASN A 538 1.70 -38.80 -4.06
CA ASN A 538 1.00 -37.53 -3.76
C ASN A 538 -0.21 -37.26 -4.66
N ALA A 539 -0.35 -37.97 -5.78
CA ALA A 539 -1.46 -37.82 -6.73
C ALA A 539 -2.44 -39.00 -6.67
N GLY A 540 -2.22 -39.97 -5.77
CA GLY A 540 -3.02 -41.20 -5.70
C GLY A 540 -2.85 -42.11 -6.93
N LEU A 541 -1.71 -42.04 -7.62
CA LEU A 541 -1.43 -42.80 -8.85
C LEU A 541 -0.51 -44.00 -8.59
N THR A 542 -0.66 -45.05 -9.40
CA THR A 542 0.26 -46.19 -9.43
C THR A 542 1.63 -45.78 -9.96
N PHE A 543 2.70 -46.38 -9.46
CA PHE A 543 4.08 -46.11 -9.91
C PHE A 543 4.79 -47.35 -10.47
N ASP A 544 4.06 -48.41 -10.83
CA ASP A 544 4.59 -49.68 -11.31
C ASP A 544 5.55 -49.53 -12.50
N ALA A 545 5.27 -48.56 -13.38
CA ALA A 545 6.14 -48.23 -14.50
C ALA A 545 7.54 -47.76 -14.04
N CYS A 546 7.66 -47.02 -12.94
CA CYS A 546 8.93 -46.55 -12.40
C CYS A 546 9.79 -47.69 -11.82
N GLU A 547 9.15 -48.76 -11.34
CA GLU A 547 9.78 -49.90 -10.70
C GLU A 547 9.89 -51.14 -11.61
N SER A 548 9.38 -51.05 -12.84
CA SER A 548 9.38 -52.13 -13.81
C SER A 548 10.78 -52.75 -14.05
N PRO A 549 10.89 -54.09 -14.17
CA PRO A 549 12.14 -54.76 -14.55
C PRO A 549 12.74 -54.21 -15.84
N THR A 550 11.91 -53.75 -16.77
CA THR A 550 12.34 -53.15 -18.04
C THR A 550 13.08 -51.83 -17.83
N VAL A 551 12.62 -50.99 -16.90
CA VAL A 551 13.31 -49.73 -16.54
C VAL A 551 14.65 -50.02 -15.86
N GLN A 552 14.70 -51.03 -14.97
CA GLN A 552 15.97 -51.44 -14.35
C GLN A 552 16.96 -51.95 -15.40
N ARG A 553 16.49 -52.73 -16.39
CA ARG A 553 17.31 -53.19 -17.52
C ARG A 553 17.81 -52.04 -18.38
N LEU A 554 16.98 -51.03 -18.64
CA LEU A 554 17.37 -49.82 -19.38
C LEU A 554 18.45 -49.02 -18.65
N ILE A 555 18.30 -48.79 -17.34
CA ILE A 555 19.31 -48.11 -16.51
C ILE A 555 20.64 -48.89 -16.53
N GLN A 556 20.56 -50.22 -16.48
CA GLN A 556 21.74 -51.08 -16.58
C GLN A 556 22.38 -51.01 -17.98
N GLY A 557 21.59 -50.85 -19.04
CA GLY A 557 22.07 -50.58 -20.39
C GLY A 557 22.83 -49.25 -20.48
N ILE A 558 22.24 -48.17 -19.99
CA ILE A 558 22.87 -46.83 -19.89
C ILE A 558 24.20 -46.94 -19.12
N LYS A 559 24.21 -47.65 -17.99
CA LYS A 559 25.41 -47.89 -17.18
C LYS A 559 26.52 -48.60 -17.97
N ARG A 560 26.17 -49.63 -18.74
CA ARG A 560 27.15 -50.40 -19.53
C ARG A 560 27.68 -49.60 -20.72
N TYR A 561 26.83 -48.81 -21.37
CA TYR A 561 27.19 -48.06 -22.57
C TYR A 561 28.03 -46.82 -22.26
N TYR A 562 27.59 -45.98 -21.30
CA TYR A 562 28.29 -44.73 -20.97
C TYR A 562 29.32 -44.88 -19.83
N GLY A 563 29.37 -46.04 -19.18
CA GLY A 563 30.19 -46.27 -18.01
C GLY A 563 29.70 -45.54 -16.75
N GLU A 564 30.28 -45.88 -15.60
CA GLU A 564 30.06 -45.17 -14.34
C GLU A 564 31.28 -44.30 -14.07
N LYS A 565 31.08 -42.98 -13.90
CA LYS A 565 32.18 -42.09 -13.56
C LYS A 565 32.71 -42.48 -12.18
N THR A 566 33.98 -42.85 -12.10
CA THR A 566 34.64 -43.04 -10.82
C THR A 566 34.59 -41.73 -10.05
N ARG A 567 33.98 -41.79 -8.88
CA ARG A 567 34.00 -40.65 -7.96
C ARG A 567 35.47 -40.44 -7.58
N SER A 568 36.01 -39.22 -7.76
CA SER A 568 37.31 -38.88 -7.20
C SER A 568 37.30 -39.29 -5.73
N PRO A 569 38.20 -40.20 -5.29
CA PRO A 569 38.21 -40.64 -3.91
C PRO A 569 38.34 -39.40 -3.03
N LYS A 570 37.47 -39.27 -2.04
CA LYS A 570 37.66 -38.24 -1.03
C LYS A 570 38.94 -38.62 -0.29
N LEU A 571 40.02 -37.86 -0.55
CA LEU A 571 41.27 -38.08 0.13
C LEU A 571 41.08 -37.85 1.63
N PRO A 572 41.70 -38.68 2.50
CA PRO A 572 41.63 -38.47 3.93
C PRO A 572 42.26 -37.13 4.28
N ILE A 573 41.66 -36.41 5.23
CA ILE A 573 42.33 -35.29 5.87
C ILE A 573 43.42 -35.90 6.76
N THR A 574 44.68 -35.57 6.51
CA THR A 574 45.84 -36.11 7.26
C THR A 574 46.41 -35.06 8.20
N ALA A 575 47.15 -35.48 9.21
CA ALA A 575 47.86 -34.55 10.12
C ALA A 575 48.78 -33.58 9.37
N ALA A 576 49.39 -34.01 8.25
CA ALA A 576 50.20 -33.14 7.39
C ALA A 576 49.37 -32.07 6.67
N ILE A 577 48.14 -32.38 6.25
CA ILE A 577 47.20 -31.40 5.67
C ILE A 577 46.78 -30.40 6.75
N MET A 578 46.51 -30.88 7.97
CA MET A 578 46.19 -30.03 9.12
C MET A 578 47.34 -29.10 9.49
N ALA A 579 48.59 -29.59 9.47
CA ALA A 579 49.79 -28.78 9.69
C ALA A 579 49.92 -27.65 8.64
N LYS A 580 49.70 -27.99 7.36
CA LYS A 580 49.73 -27.01 6.27
C LYS A 580 48.63 -25.96 6.38
N LEU A 581 47.41 -26.35 6.80
CA LEU A 581 46.30 -25.42 7.04
C LEU A 581 46.60 -24.49 8.22
N ALA A 582 47.19 -25.01 9.29
CA ALA A 582 47.61 -24.22 10.44
C ALA A 582 48.71 -23.19 10.07
N SER A 583 49.64 -23.55 9.17
CA SER A 583 50.73 -22.67 8.73
C SER A 583 50.37 -21.68 7.62
N SER A 584 49.28 -21.93 6.86
CA SER A 584 48.81 -21.02 5.78
C SER A 584 47.85 -19.93 6.25
N ASN A 585 47.65 -19.84 7.57
CA ASN A 585 46.83 -18.86 8.27
C ASN A 585 47.38 -17.43 8.29
N GLY A 586 48.58 -17.17 7.78
CA GLY A 586 49.21 -15.84 7.77
C GLY A 586 48.45 -14.75 6.99
N ALA A 587 47.35 -15.09 6.31
CA ALA A 587 46.48 -14.15 5.59
C ALA A 587 45.26 -13.65 6.40
N LEU A 588 44.97 -14.22 7.58
CA LEU A 588 43.85 -13.81 8.44
C LEU A 588 44.39 -13.02 9.64
N LEU A 589 43.77 -11.87 9.94
CA LEU A 589 44.17 -10.99 11.05
C LEU A 589 43.17 -11.07 12.22
N GLY A 590 43.67 -11.03 13.45
CA GLY A 590 42.84 -10.88 14.66
C GLY A 590 41.88 -12.06 14.95
N TRP A 591 40.60 -11.76 15.16
CA TRP A 591 39.59 -12.73 15.61
C TRP A 591 39.24 -13.81 14.58
N ASP A 592 39.36 -13.52 13.28
CA ASP A 592 39.05 -14.48 12.21
C ASP A 592 40.05 -15.63 12.18
N GLN A 593 41.31 -15.34 12.53
CA GLN A 593 42.37 -16.31 12.66
C GLN A 593 42.09 -17.28 13.84
N ALA A 594 41.70 -16.74 14.99
CA ALA A 594 41.32 -17.53 16.16
C ALA A 594 40.06 -18.38 15.90
N ASN A 595 39.05 -17.82 15.23
CA ASN A 595 37.82 -18.54 14.86
C ASN A 595 38.08 -19.68 13.88
N PHE A 596 38.92 -19.45 12.86
CA PHE A 596 39.29 -20.49 11.91
C PHE A 596 40.09 -21.60 12.61
N ASN A 597 41.08 -21.24 13.44
CA ASN A 597 41.84 -22.18 14.28
C ASN A 597 40.94 -23.03 15.17
N ALA A 598 40.01 -22.41 15.88
CA ALA A 598 39.06 -23.13 16.73
C ALA A 598 38.15 -24.06 15.90
N ALA A 599 37.63 -23.59 14.76
CA ALA A 599 36.68 -24.34 13.94
C ALA A 599 37.28 -25.63 13.37
N TYR A 600 38.47 -25.60 12.75
CA TYR A 600 39.04 -26.81 12.17
C TYR A 600 39.63 -27.75 13.23
N LYS A 601 40.22 -27.23 14.33
CA LYS A 601 40.71 -28.08 15.43
C LYS A 601 39.55 -28.80 16.10
N LEU A 602 38.44 -28.11 16.36
CA LEU A 602 37.21 -28.69 16.88
C LEU A 602 36.62 -29.73 15.91
N ALA A 603 36.60 -29.43 14.61
CA ALA A 603 36.10 -30.36 13.60
C ALA A 603 36.93 -31.65 13.51
N TRP A 604 38.25 -31.51 13.63
CA TRP A 604 39.19 -32.63 13.61
C TRP A 604 39.09 -33.47 14.88
N SER A 605 39.19 -32.86 16.06
CA SER A 605 39.15 -33.59 17.33
C SER A 605 37.76 -34.15 17.66
N GLY A 606 36.70 -33.52 17.17
CA GLY A 606 35.31 -33.94 17.39
C GLY A 606 34.69 -34.75 16.25
N PHE A 607 35.43 -35.04 15.17
CA PHE A 607 34.93 -35.71 13.96
C PHE A 607 33.65 -35.08 13.37
N LEU A 608 33.55 -33.75 13.42
CA LEU A 608 32.34 -33.01 13.06
C LEU A 608 32.23 -32.76 11.55
N CYS A 609 31.00 -32.82 11.04
CA CYS A 609 30.68 -32.30 9.72
C CYS A 609 30.59 -30.77 9.75
N CYS A 610 31.01 -30.07 8.68
CA CYS A 610 30.92 -28.60 8.61
C CYS A 610 29.53 -28.06 8.97
N GLY A 611 28.45 -28.75 8.61
CA GLY A 611 27.08 -28.33 8.93
C GLY A 611 26.71 -28.34 10.42
N GLU A 612 27.58 -28.85 11.30
CA GLU A 612 27.35 -28.93 12.75
C GLU A 612 28.00 -27.76 13.50
N PHE A 613 29.04 -27.14 12.93
CA PHE A 613 29.78 -26.04 13.56
C PHE A 613 29.95 -24.79 12.68
N THR A 614 29.49 -24.83 11.42
CA THR A 614 29.52 -23.66 10.52
C THR A 614 28.10 -23.21 10.17
N LEU A 615 27.97 -21.91 9.87
CA LEU A 615 26.75 -21.34 9.33
C LEU A 615 26.74 -21.47 7.80
N GLY A 616 25.63 -21.95 7.22
CA GLY A 616 25.47 -21.91 5.78
C GLY A 616 25.46 -20.48 5.23
N LYS A 617 25.92 -20.27 3.98
CA LYS A 617 26.01 -18.95 3.28
C LYS A 617 24.73 -18.07 3.31
N ARG A 618 23.59 -18.58 3.75
CA ARG A 618 22.29 -17.89 3.81
C ARG A 618 21.51 -18.15 5.10
N GLU A 619 22.14 -18.78 6.09
CA GLU A 619 21.54 -19.04 7.40
C GLU A 619 21.89 -17.92 8.36
N VAL A 620 20.91 -17.47 9.13
CA VAL A 620 21.10 -16.48 10.20
C VAL A 620 21.42 -17.24 11.47
N PHE A 621 22.40 -16.78 12.24
CA PHE A 621 22.75 -17.40 13.52
C PHE A 621 21.51 -17.49 14.44
N ASN A 622 21.29 -18.65 15.05
CA ASN A 622 20.19 -18.91 15.96
C ASN A 622 20.77 -19.77 17.10
N PRO A 623 20.85 -19.24 18.33
CA PRO A 623 21.49 -19.91 19.46
C PRO A 623 20.79 -21.21 19.88
N ALA A 624 19.53 -21.43 19.48
CA ALA A 624 18.79 -22.67 19.77
C ALA A 624 19.18 -23.84 18.85
N VAL A 625 19.85 -23.59 17.72
CA VAL A 625 20.18 -24.63 16.72
C VAL A 625 21.63 -24.57 16.24
N HIS A 626 22.39 -23.53 16.59
CA HIS A 626 23.80 -23.37 16.24
C HIS A 626 24.63 -23.34 17.52
N LEU A 627 25.88 -23.81 17.40
CA LEU A 627 26.83 -23.80 18.51
C LEU A 627 27.01 -22.39 19.08
N THR A 628 26.91 -22.30 20.40
CA THR A 628 27.18 -21.07 21.16
C THR A 628 28.34 -21.31 22.12
N ARG A 629 28.82 -20.27 22.80
CA ARG A 629 29.82 -20.45 23.88
C ARG A 629 29.30 -21.35 25.01
N HIS A 630 27.99 -21.31 25.30
CA HIS A 630 27.35 -22.17 26.30
C HIS A 630 27.32 -23.65 25.87
N SER A 631 27.55 -23.93 24.59
CA SER A 631 27.66 -25.30 24.08
C SER A 631 28.99 -25.96 24.43
N VAL A 632 29.96 -25.21 24.99
CA VAL A 632 31.32 -25.69 25.26
C VAL A 632 31.59 -25.62 26.76
N GLN A 633 31.96 -26.74 27.37
CA GLN A 633 32.38 -26.81 28.76
C GLN A 633 33.76 -27.45 28.86
N PHE A 634 34.70 -26.73 29.50
CA PHE A 634 36.07 -27.20 29.77
C PHE A 634 36.11 -27.91 31.12
N LEU A 635 36.70 -29.12 31.18
CA LEU A 635 36.70 -30.00 32.36
C LEU A 635 38.12 -30.47 32.70
N PRO A 636 38.55 -30.48 33.98
CA PRO A 636 37.79 -30.08 35.17
C PRO A 636 37.66 -28.56 35.34
N SER A 637 38.54 -27.77 34.72
CA SER A 637 38.50 -26.31 34.75
C SER A 637 38.94 -25.71 33.41
N PHE A 638 38.67 -24.41 33.21
CA PHE A 638 39.10 -23.66 32.03
C PHE A 638 40.63 -23.49 31.97
N ASP A 639 41.29 -23.48 33.12
CA ASP A 639 42.74 -23.24 33.18
C ASP A 639 43.58 -24.48 32.88
N ASN A 640 43.05 -25.66 33.19
CA ASN A 640 43.72 -26.93 32.89
C ASN A 640 42.72 -27.99 32.36
N PRO A 641 42.21 -27.84 31.12
CA PRO A 641 41.19 -28.73 30.58
C PRO A 641 41.80 -30.07 30.13
N SER A 642 41.45 -31.13 30.85
CA SER A 642 41.66 -32.52 30.42
C SER A 642 40.71 -32.94 29.30
N HIS A 643 39.50 -32.36 29.25
CA HIS A 643 38.45 -32.69 28.29
C HIS A 643 37.59 -31.46 27.97
N ILE A 644 37.01 -31.43 26.79
CA ILE A 644 35.95 -30.50 26.39
C ILE A 644 34.66 -31.29 26.21
N ARG A 645 33.60 -30.92 26.92
CA ARG A 645 32.24 -31.37 26.62
C ARG A 645 31.60 -30.37 25.66
N LEU A 646 31.29 -30.84 24.45
CA LEU A 646 30.62 -30.06 23.41
C LEU A 646 29.17 -30.55 23.26
N THR A 647 28.20 -29.70 23.57
CA THR A 647 26.77 -29.98 23.37
C THR A 647 26.31 -29.39 22.04
N LEU A 648 26.14 -30.25 21.04
CA LEU A 648 25.63 -29.90 19.72
C LEU A 648 24.11 -29.72 19.79
N PRO A 649 23.56 -28.51 19.52
CA PRO A 649 22.11 -28.28 19.52
C PRO A 649 21.39 -28.95 18.35
N LYS A 650 22.14 -29.37 17.33
CA LYS A 650 21.63 -29.99 16.11
C LYS A 650 22.72 -30.88 15.50
N SER A 651 22.38 -32.14 15.27
CA SER A 651 23.18 -33.05 14.43
C SER A 651 22.30 -33.71 13.37
N LYS A 652 22.91 -34.24 12.31
CA LYS A 652 22.19 -35.02 11.30
C LYS A 652 21.56 -36.29 11.87
N THR A 653 22.12 -36.84 12.94
CA THR A 653 21.66 -38.06 13.61
C THR A 653 20.61 -37.79 14.71
N ASP A 654 20.30 -36.52 14.98
CA ASP A 654 19.30 -36.09 15.96
C ASP A 654 18.08 -35.45 15.24
N PRO A 655 17.15 -36.26 14.72
CA PRO A 655 15.98 -35.76 13.99
C PRO A 655 15.00 -34.98 14.89
N PHE A 656 15.07 -35.18 16.20
CA PHE A 656 14.19 -34.56 17.19
C PHE A 656 14.79 -33.31 17.86
N ARG A 657 16.04 -32.96 17.52
CA ARG A 657 16.76 -31.80 18.06
C ARG A 657 16.83 -31.78 19.59
N LYS A 658 16.99 -32.96 20.20
CA LYS A 658 17.21 -33.09 21.64
C LYS A 658 18.60 -32.62 22.08
N GLY A 659 19.51 -32.45 21.12
CA GLY A 659 20.91 -32.12 21.35
C GLY A 659 21.74 -33.37 21.66
N VAL A 660 22.99 -33.36 21.24
CA VAL A 660 23.95 -34.45 21.51
C VAL A 660 25.21 -33.86 22.13
N SER A 661 25.61 -34.38 23.28
CA SER A 661 26.89 -34.01 23.91
C SER A 661 27.97 -35.00 23.53
N ILE A 662 29.09 -34.49 23.02
CA ILE A 662 30.31 -35.26 22.75
C ILE A 662 31.43 -34.82 23.68
N LEU A 663 32.31 -35.75 24.04
CA LEU A 663 33.49 -35.48 24.84
C LEU A 663 34.73 -35.49 23.95
N ILE A 664 35.52 -34.43 23.98
CA ILE A 664 36.75 -34.28 23.22
C ILE A 664 37.91 -34.27 24.20
N VAL A 665 38.77 -35.29 24.14
CA VAL A 665 39.90 -35.48 25.07
C VAL A 665 41.07 -34.58 24.68
N ALA A 666 41.74 -33.99 25.68
CA ALA A 666 42.99 -33.30 25.47
C ALA A 666 44.10 -34.30 25.14
N VAL A 667 44.75 -34.16 23.99
CA VAL A 667 45.91 -34.98 23.60
C VAL A 667 47.18 -34.18 23.88
N PRO A 668 48.01 -34.58 24.87
CA PRO A 668 49.28 -33.92 25.17
C PRO A 668 50.18 -33.86 23.93
N HIS A 669 50.85 -32.73 23.72
CA HIS A 669 51.82 -32.50 22.64
C HIS A 669 51.26 -32.56 21.20
N SER A 670 49.93 -32.56 21.02
CA SER A 670 49.32 -32.44 19.68
C SER A 670 49.00 -30.99 19.33
N PRO A 671 49.58 -30.41 18.26
CA PRO A 671 49.30 -29.03 17.83
C PRO A 671 47.87 -28.86 17.28
N PHE A 672 47.13 -29.97 17.09
CA PHE A 672 45.77 -29.99 16.58
C PHE A 672 44.73 -30.27 17.66
N CYS A 673 45.13 -30.27 18.93
CA CYS A 673 44.25 -30.50 20.06
C CYS A 673 43.31 -29.29 20.26
N ALA A 674 41.99 -29.54 20.28
CA ALA A 674 40.99 -28.50 20.49
C ALA A 674 41.03 -27.86 21.89
N SER A 675 41.75 -28.44 22.86
CA SER A 675 41.91 -27.93 24.23
C SER A 675 43.22 -27.19 24.50
N HIS A 676 44.11 -27.04 23.50
CA HIS A 676 45.38 -26.34 23.67
C HIS A 676 45.17 -24.81 23.59
N LYS A 677 45.64 -24.08 24.61
CA LYS A 677 45.73 -22.61 24.55
C LYS A 677 46.86 -22.23 23.58
N GLU A 678 46.57 -21.42 22.56
CA GLU A 678 47.58 -20.57 21.91
C GLU A 678 47.62 -19.29 22.76
N VAL A 679 48.79 -18.99 23.34
CA VAL A 679 49.02 -17.77 24.14
C VAL A 679 49.09 -16.56 23.23
#